data_AF-A0A150TUR9-F1
#
_entry.id   AF-A0A150TUR9-F1
#
_cell.length_a   1.000
_cell.length_b   1.000
_cell.length_c   1.000
_cell.angle_alpha   90.00
_cell.angle_beta   90.00
_cell.angle_gamma   90.00
#
_symmetry.space_group_name_H-M   'P 1'
#
loop_
_entity.id
_entity.type
_entity.pdbx_description
1 polymer ?
#
loop_
_entity_poly.entity_id
_entity_poly.type
_entity_poly.pdbx_seq_one_letter_code
_entity_poly.pdbx_strand_id
1 'polypeptide(L)'
;MLRRALAAVAWLSLIFALACSSARPPSPPGASQPSKAEPPGAAARSSTAATRPTLDDLMVAEGEPGPVPVTRADPARGSRLAPVTIVVFSDFECPFCKHLGGTLRQLERSYGPEQLRIVWKNFPLAFHKQARPSAEAAMAVFAHAGPGAFWAFHDAIFGADERLSPELEATALRRAGVTPGQVKQLVEQSGAARKVDADMALAARLGVDGTPASFINGVLVVGAQPAERFAEIIDAQLAAARALRAAGTPPEQIYAALAAKNFAAPAADPEEAAEEEERRVVHLVPVGDSPVRGKDTALVTMVLFSDYQCPFCRRVTPTVEKLAAQYGDKLRVVWKDNPLPFHPRAEPAAELAREARAQKGDAAFWRVNDRLLAPEAGLDDAALEALAAELQLNVAAAKRAVASRKHAAAIEADMELADDLGAAGTPHFFINGRRLVGAQPIEEFQALIDEEIAKAEAMVVAGTPRAKVYEAIQKQAVPPALPPKVSVPPPPKGHPAKGAAAGKVVIQMFSDFQCPYCARSVATMDELIKAFPGKVRVVFRHLPLPFHPEAQLAAEATMEALAQQGQAGFWKMHDRLFKAHDAANLDRAALEQHAASIGLDAARFARALDERTHRAAVEADAEAARSAGITGTPGFVINGYLVSGAQPLRKFKKVVRRALSEAN
;
A
#
# COMPACT_ATOMS: atom_id res chain seq x y z
N MET A 1 -38.06 -61.03 -4.93
CA MET A 1 -36.97 -61.94 -5.32
C MET A 1 -35.89 -61.89 -4.24
N LEU A 2 -35.46 -63.09 -3.80
CA LEU A 2 -34.47 -63.50 -2.77
C LEU A 2 -33.28 -62.53 -2.49
N ARG A 3 -32.61 -62.45 -1.32
CA ARG A 3 -32.59 -63.16 -0.02
C ARG A 3 -31.64 -62.46 1.00
N ARG A 4 -32.06 -62.39 2.28
CA ARG A 4 -31.35 -62.72 3.58
C ARG A 4 -30.11 -61.90 4.02
N ALA A 5 -29.83 -61.60 5.31
CA ALA A 5 -30.29 -62.01 6.67
C ALA A 5 -29.91 -60.88 7.70
N LEU A 6 -30.70 -60.45 8.72
CA LEU A 6 -30.98 -61.02 10.08
C LEU A 6 -29.71 -61.31 10.92
N ALA A 7 -29.53 -60.98 12.22
CA ALA A 7 -30.33 -60.45 13.34
C ALA A 7 -29.33 -60.00 14.46
N ALA A 8 -29.48 -58.87 15.18
CA ALA A 8 -30.21 -58.61 16.45
C ALA A 8 -29.61 -59.20 17.76
N VAL A 9 -29.47 -58.32 18.77
CA VAL A 9 -29.97 -58.38 20.17
C VAL A 9 -28.96 -57.88 21.22
N ALA A 10 -29.43 -56.95 22.05
CA ALA A 10 -28.79 -56.29 23.19
C ALA A 10 -29.07 -57.02 24.52
N TRP A 11 -28.21 -56.89 25.53
CA TRP A 11 -28.54 -57.15 26.95
C TRP A 11 -27.88 -56.12 27.89
N LEU A 12 -28.71 -55.64 28.83
CA LEU A 12 -28.44 -54.74 29.97
C LEU A 12 -28.39 -55.58 31.26
N SER A 13 -27.68 -55.13 32.31
CA SER A 13 -27.98 -55.30 33.77
C SER A 13 -26.84 -54.65 34.59
N LEU A 14 -26.97 -53.49 35.25
CA LEU A 14 -27.61 -53.12 36.53
C LEU A 14 -27.01 -53.76 37.80
N ILE A 15 -26.57 -52.96 38.80
CA ILE A 15 -27.01 -52.96 40.23
C ILE A 15 -26.25 -51.90 41.09
N PHE A 16 -27.05 -51.02 41.70
CA PHE A 16 -27.03 -50.31 43.01
C PHE A 16 -25.90 -49.37 43.54
N ALA A 17 -26.27 -48.09 43.58
CA ALA A 17 -26.30 -47.10 44.69
C ALA A 17 -25.55 -47.33 46.03
N LEU A 18 -24.85 -46.28 46.52
CA LEU A 18 -25.33 -45.38 47.61
C LEU A 18 -24.31 -44.24 47.88
N ALA A 19 -24.82 -43.07 48.28
CA ALA A 19 -24.08 -41.89 48.72
C ALA A 19 -23.65 -41.98 50.20
N CYS A 20 -22.54 -41.33 50.58
CA CYS A 20 -22.44 -40.46 51.76
C CYS A 20 -21.04 -39.82 51.94
N SER A 21 -21.05 -38.69 52.64
CA SER A 21 -20.07 -37.59 52.73
C SER A 21 -18.91 -37.79 53.72
N SER A 22 -17.99 -36.80 53.75
CA SER A 22 -17.03 -36.35 54.80
C SER A 22 -15.55 -36.69 54.53
N ALA A 23 -14.66 -35.70 54.26
CA ALA A 23 -14.03 -34.68 55.11
C ALA A 23 -12.73 -35.13 55.84
N ARG A 24 -11.70 -34.27 55.79
CA ARG A 24 -10.28 -34.37 56.22
C ARG A 24 -10.02 -34.84 57.67
N PRO A 25 -8.74 -35.18 58.01
CA PRO A 25 -8.00 -34.30 58.96
C PRO A 25 -6.48 -34.09 58.67
N PRO A 26 -5.79 -33.17 59.38
CA PRO A 26 -4.38 -32.77 59.13
C PRO A 26 -3.38 -32.90 60.33
N SER A 27 -2.06 -32.78 60.02
CA SER A 27 -0.87 -32.33 60.83
C SER A 27 -0.44 -33.14 62.09
N PRO A 28 0.66 -32.86 62.86
CA PRO A 28 1.79 -31.88 62.80
C PRO A 28 3.20 -32.49 63.25
N PRO A 29 4.11 -31.86 64.07
CA PRO A 29 5.42 -31.29 63.66
C PRO A 29 6.64 -31.75 64.52
N GLY A 30 7.85 -31.19 64.30
CA GLY A 30 8.91 -31.21 65.35
C GLY A 30 10.35 -30.92 64.91
N ALA A 31 10.86 -29.74 65.26
CA ALA A 31 12.30 -29.38 65.36
C ALA A 31 12.89 -30.01 66.67
N SER A 32 14.17 -30.10 67.03
CA SER A 32 15.43 -29.42 66.70
C SER A 32 16.57 -30.10 67.52
N GLN A 33 17.84 -29.75 67.23
CA GLN A 33 19.00 -29.61 68.17
C GLN A 33 20.27 -30.51 68.00
N PRO A 34 21.47 -29.99 68.40
CA PRO A 34 22.74 -30.12 67.67
C PRO A 34 23.92 -30.75 68.48
N SER A 35 25.12 -30.89 67.88
CA SER A 35 26.43 -30.59 68.52
C SER A 35 27.64 -30.72 67.58
N LYS A 36 28.56 -29.74 67.71
CA LYS A 36 29.90 -29.48 67.14
C LYS A 36 31.00 -30.41 67.73
N ALA A 37 32.27 -30.55 67.30
CA ALA A 37 33.13 -30.00 66.22
C ALA A 37 34.47 -30.80 66.08
N GLU A 38 35.13 -30.52 64.94
CA GLU A 38 36.42 -30.87 64.26
C GLU A 38 37.77 -30.98 65.02
N PRO A 39 38.85 -31.51 64.36
CA PRO A 39 39.88 -30.65 63.73
C PRO A 39 40.51 -31.25 62.41
N PRO A 40 41.55 -30.67 61.75
CA PRO A 40 41.38 -29.67 60.69
C PRO A 40 42.10 -29.99 59.34
N GLY A 41 41.49 -29.52 58.25
CA GLY A 41 42.11 -28.69 57.19
C GLY A 41 43.29 -29.21 56.34
N ALA A 42 42.97 -29.75 55.16
CA ALA A 42 43.76 -29.57 53.93
C ALA A 42 42.82 -29.42 52.74
N ALA A 43 42.96 -28.33 52.00
CA ALA A 43 42.02 -27.86 50.98
C ALA A 43 42.03 -28.69 49.69
N ALA A 44 40.84 -29.02 49.19
CA ALA A 44 40.60 -29.36 47.79
C ALA A 44 39.38 -28.56 47.28
N ARG A 45 39.58 -27.81 46.19
CA ARG A 45 38.57 -26.98 45.52
C ARG A 45 37.58 -27.89 44.77
N SER A 46 36.29 -27.62 44.90
CA SER A 46 35.23 -28.16 44.04
C SER A 46 34.69 -27.04 43.16
N SER A 47 34.69 -27.25 41.85
CA SER A 47 34.14 -26.35 40.83
C SER A 47 32.64 -26.59 40.65
N THR A 48 31.82 -25.57 40.82
CA THR A 48 30.44 -25.54 40.33
C THR A 48 30.43 -25.17 38.84
N ALA A 49 29.73 -25.94 38.02
CA ALA A 49 29.53 -25.64 36.60
C ALA A 49 28.62 -24.41 36.47
N ALA A 50 29.13 -23.33 35.86
CA ALA A 50 28.36 -22.12 35.59
C ALA A 50 27.40 -22.36 34.42
N THR A 51 26.11 -22.07 34.61
CA THR A 51 25.10 -22.02 33.53
C THR A 51 25.55 -20.99 32.49
N ARG A 52 25.57 -21.38 31.20
CA ARG A 52 25.91 -20.45 30.11
C ARG A 52 24.82 -19.36 29.98
N PRO A 53 25.20 -18.09 29.77
CA PRO A 53 24.25 -16.99 29.63
C PRO A 53 23.37 -17.13 28.37
N THR A 54 22.10 -16.72 28.44
CA THR A 54 21.17 -16.68 27.30
C THR A 54 21.46 -15.50 26.37
N LEU A 55 20.87 -15.45 25.15
CA LEU A 55 21.01 -14.24 24.32
C LEU A 55 20.40 -13.02 24.99
N ASP A 56 19.30 -13.19 25.73
CA ASP A 56 18.69 -12.12 26.51
C ASP A 56 19.69 -11.52 27.52
N ASP A 57 20.45 -12.37 28.23
CA ASP A 57 21.50 -11.91 29.16
C ASP A 57 22.65 -11.19 28.43
N LEU A 58 22.96 -11.61 27.21
CA LEU A 58 24.01 -11.02 26.38
C LEU A 58 23.58 -9.71 25.71
N MET A 59 22.28 -9.53 25.46
CA MET A 59 21.70 -8.30 24.90
C MET A 59 21.70 -7.14 25.89
N VAL A 60 21.81 -7.40 27.20
CA VAL A 60 21.90 -6.37 28.25
C VAL A 60 23.33 -5.83 28.42
N ALA A 61 24.36 -6.52 27.90
CA ALA A 61 25.75 -6.08 28.01
C ALA A 61 26.06 -4.92 27.04
N GLU A 62 26.66 -3.84 27.55
CA GLU A 62 27.06 -2.67 26.75
C GLU A 62 27.96 -3.09 25.56
N GLY A 63 27.44 -2.91 24.34
CA GLY A 63 28.17 -3.15 23.09
C GLY A 63 29.15 -2.02 22.76
N GLU A 64 29.95 -2.19 21.71
CA GLU A 64 30.74 -1.10 21.15
C GLU A 64 29.77 -0.07 20.53
N PRO A 65 29.65 1.15 21.12
CA PRO A 65 28.64 2.12 20.71
C PRO A 65 29.01 2.73 19.36
N GLY A 66 28.01 3.02 18.55
CA GLY A 66 28.19 3.60 17.23
C GLY A 66 26.95 3.41 16.37
N PRO A 67 26.92 4.04 15.17
CA PRO A 67 25.78 3.91 14.28
C PRO A 67 25.53 2.45 13.88
N VAL A 68 26.59 1.65 13.72
CA VAL A 68 26.49 0.21 13.48
C VAL A 68 26.96 -0.56 14.73
N PRO A 69 26.10 -0.82 15.72
CA PRO A 69 26.52 -1.39 17.00
C PRO A 69 26.90 -2.88 16.90
N VAL A 70 28.01 -3.24 17.57
CA VAL A 70 28.48 -4.62 17.74
C VAL A 70 28.45 -4.99 19.22
N THR A 71 27.79 -6.09 19.54
CA THR A 71 27.52 -6.54 20.91
C THR A 71 28.04 -7.96 21.13
N ARG A 72 28.03 -8.42 22.39
CA ARG A 72 28.37 -9.83 22.72
C ARG A 72 27.33 -10.83 22.22
N ALA A 73 26.13 -10.36 21.85
CA ALA A 73 25.09 -11.19 21.26
C ALA A 73 25.30 -11.41 19.75
N ASP A 74 26.27 -10.73 19.13
CA ASP A 74 26.58 -10.89 17.71
C ASP A 74 27.65 -11.96 17.51
N PRO A 75 27.40 -12.99 16.67
CA PRO A 75 28.42 -13.95 16.31
C PRO A 75 29.58 -13.25 15.60
N ALA A 76 30.78 -13.37 16.18
CA ALA A 76 31.98 -12.74 15.65
C ALA A 76 33.08 -13.76 15.42
N ARG A 77 33.93 -13.50 14.42
CA ARG A 77 35.14 -14.26 14.11
C ARG A 77 36.30 -13.29 13.98
N GLY A 78 37.47 -13.65 14.51
CA GLY A 78 38.62 -12.76 14.62
C GLY A 78 38.72 -12.08 15.99
N SER A 79 39.82 -11.37 16.22
CA SER A 79 40.12 -10.70 17.48
C SER A 79 39.12 -9.57 17.72
N ARG A 80 38.63 -9.44 18.96
CA ARG A 80 37.79 -8.30 19.35
C ARG A 80 38.53 -6.97 19.15
N LEU A 81 39.85 -6.98 19.26
CA LEU A 81 40.73 -5.81 19.12
C LEU A 81 41.23 -5.61 17.69
N ALA A 82 40.71 -6.36 16.73
CA ALA A 82 41.08 -6.18 15.33
C ALA A 82 40.73 -4.74 14.88
N PRO A 83 41.66 -4.02 14.24
CA PRO A 83 41.46 -2.64 13.78
C PRO A 83 40.35 -2.48 12.73
N VAL A 84 39.99 -3.56 12.00
CA VAL A 84 38.92 -3.55 11.02
C VAL A 84 37.85 -4.57 11.38
N THR A 85 36.59 -4.11 11.44
CA THR A 85 35.41 -4.94 11.61
C THR A 85 34.50 -4.83 10.38
N ILE A 86 34.09 -5.98 9.84
CA ILE A 86 33.02 -6.09 8.85
C ILE A 86 31.77 -6.57 9.58
N VAL A 87 30.72 -5.75 9.62
CA VAL A 87 29.38 -6.16 10.08
C VAL A 87 28.55 -6.54 8.86
N VAL A 88 28.11 -7.79 8.79
CA VAL A 88 27.40 -8.35 7.63
C VAL A 88 25.95 -8.64 7.97
N PHE A 89 25.02 -7.99 7.29
CA PHE A 89 23.60 -8.34 7.27
C PHE A 89 23.35 -9.36 6.17
N SER A 90 22.87 -10.54 6.54
CA SER A 90 22.88 -11.70 5.65
C SER A 90 21.72 -12.66 5.89
N ASP A 91 21.47 -13.48 4.88
CA ASP A 91 20.36 -14.40 4.73
C ASP A 91 20.90 -15.79 4.34
N PHE A 92 20.54 -16.83 5.09
CA PHE A 92 21.02 -18.21 4.85
C PHE A 92 20.50 -18.87 3.57
N GLU A 93 19.38 -18.41 3.01
CA GLU A 93 18.79 -18.90 1.76
C GLU A 93 19.25 -18.08 0.53
N CYS A 94 19.80 -16.88 0.76
CA CYS A 94 20.21 -15.97 -0.32
C CYS A 94 21.47 -16.44 -1.07
N PRO A 95 21.40 -16.63 -2.41
CA PRO A 95 22.56 -17.06 -3.20
C PRO A 95 23.68 -16.01 -3.26
N PHE A 96 23.36 -14.72 -3.18
CA PHE A 96 24.39 -13.67 -3.12
C PHE A 96 25.10 -13.65 -1.76
N CYS A 97 24.38 -13.93 -0.66
CA CYS A 97 25.00 -14.08 0.65
C CYS A 97 25.99 -15.26 0.68
N LYS A 98 25.63 -16.37 0.02
CA LYS A 98 26.53 -17.51 -0.18
C LYS A 98 27.79 -17.12 -0.97
N HIS A 99 27.65 -16.34 -2.04
CA HIS A 99 28.78 -15.82 -2.80
C HIS A 99 29.70 -14.94 -1.93
N LEU A 100 29.11 -14.00 -1.17
CA LEU A 100 29.86 -13.18 -0.21
C LEU A 100 30.58 -14.04 0.84
N GLY A 101 29.98 -15.14 1.31
CA GLY A 101 30.64 -16.09 2.21
C GLY A 101 31.97 -16.63 1.65
N GLY A 102 32.08 -16.81 0.33
CA GLY A 102 33.33 -17.15 -0.34
C GLY A 102 34.35 -16.02 -0.28
N THR A 103 33.93 -14.79 -0.58
CA THR A 103 34.74 -13.58 -0.48
C THR A 103 35.27 -13.36 0.94
N LEU A 104 34.41 -13.49 1.97
CA LEU A 104 34.80 -13.34 3.38
C LEU A 104 35.90 -14.33 3.75
N ARG A 105 35.79 -15.61 3.36
CA ARG A 105 36.85 -16.62 3.58
C ARG A 105 38.17 -16.26 2.92
N GLN A 106 38.15 -15.63 1.75
CA GLN A 106 39.36 -15.14 1.10
C GLN A 106 40.00 -14.01 1.91
N LEU A 107 39.20 -13.02 2.36
CA LEU A 107 39.67 -11.91 3.19
C LEU A 107 40.24 -12.38 4.52
N GLU A 108 39.60 -13.35 5.18
CA GLU A 108 40.11 -13.95 6.41
C GLU A 108 41.51 -14.56 6.25
N ARG A 109 41.75 -15.26 5.13
CA ARG A 109 43.08 -15.81 4.82
C ARG A 109 44.12 -14.73 4.55
N SER A 110 43.71 -13.64 3.90
CA SER A 110 44.62 -12.54 3.54
C SER A 110 45.02 -11.67 4.73
N TYR A 111 44.08 -11.36 5.63
CA TYR A 111 44.30 -10.38 6.71
C TYR A 111 44.56 -11.03 8.07
N GLY A 112 44.02 -12.22 8.31
CA GLY A 112 44.14 -12.93 9.59
C GLY A 112 43.32 -12.32 10.74
N PRO A 113 43.19 -13.06 11.86
CA PRO A 113 42.27 -12.71 12.94
C PRO A 113 42.69 -11.47 13.74
N GLU A 114 43.97 -11.07 13.70
CA GLU A 114 44.46 -9.88 14.42
C GLU A 114 44.18 -8.58 13.68
N GLN A 115 43.96 -8.62 12.35
CA GLN A 115 43.68 -7.44 11.54
C GLN A 115 42.21 -7.31 11.18
N LEU A 116 41.51 -8.44 11.04
CA LEU A 116 40.14 -8.49 10.56
C LEU A 116 39.21 -9.24 11.53
N ARG A 117 38.11 -8.58 11.89
CA ARG A 117 36.97 -9.16 12.62
C ARG A 117 35.73 -9.16 11.72
N ILE A 118 35.03 -10.28 11.63
CA ILE A 118 33.77 -10.41 10.91
C ILE A 118 32.65 -10.63 11.92
N VAL A 119 31.58 -9.85 11.82
CA VAL A 119 30.43 -9.87 12.70
C VAL A 119 29.18 -10.15 11.89
N TRP A 120 28.36 -11.09 12.35
CA TRP A 120 27.12 -11.49 11.70
C TRP A 120 25.90 -10.75 12.28
N LYS A 121 25.01 -10.31 11.40
CA LYS A 121 23.67 -9.80 11.69
C LYS A 121 22.65 -10.51 10.79
N ASN A 122 21.51 -10.88 11.36
CA ASN A 122 20.47 -11.60 10.62
C ASN A 122 19.62 -10.63 9.79
N PHE A 123 19.40 -10.95 8.52
CA PHE A 123 18.43 -10.26 7.67
C PHE A 123 17.67 -11.24 6.76
N PRO A 124 16.80 -12.10 7.31
CA PRO A 124 16.02 -13.04 6.49
C PRO A 124 15.00 -12.29 5.62
N LEU A 125 15.12 -12.42 4.30
CA LEU A 125 14.21 -11.78 3.35
C LEU A 125 12.84 -12.46 3.37
N ALA A 126 11.76 -11.67 3.34
CA ALA A 126 10.40 -12.18 3.51
C ALA A 126 9.96 -13.21 2.45
N PHE A 127 10.57 -13.17 1.25
CA PHE A 127 10.32 -14.12 0.17
C PHE A 127 11.15 -15.42 0.27
N HIS A 128 12.13 -15.49 1.18
CA HIS A 128 12.92 -16.67 1.51
C HIS A 128 12.31 -17.41 2.71
N LYS A 129 11.56 -18.48 2.43
CA LYS A 129 10.75 -19.17 3.44
C LYS A 129 11.58 -19.88 4.51
N GLN A 130 12.81 -20.29 4.19
CA GLN A 130 13.74 -20.98 5.09
C GLN A 130 14.76 -20.04 5.74
N ALA A 131 14.91 -18.82 5.24
CA ALA A 131 15.87 -17.85 5.79
C ALA A 131 15.62 -17.56 7.27
N ARG A 132 14.37 -17.25 7.67
CA ARG A 132 14.05 -16.94 9.07
C ARG A 132 14.21 -18.15 10.00
N PRO A 133 13.63 -19.33 9.71
CA PRO A 133 13.88 -20.53 10.51
C PRO A 133 15.37 -20.84 10.70
N SER A 134 16.18 -20.70 9.64
CA SER A 134 17.61 -21.00 9.71
C SER A 134 18.41 -19.93 10.46
N ALA A 135 18.02 -18.65 10.34
CA ALA A 135 18.58 -17.58 11.17
C ALA A 135 18.30 -17.80 12.67
N GLU A 136 17.07 -18.20 13.02
CA GLU A 136 16.70 -18.55 14.40
C GLU A 136 17.49 -19.78 14.89
N ALA A 137 17.63 -20.82 14.07
CA ALA A 137 18.44 -21.99 14.37
C ALA A 137 19.92 -21.62 14.59
N ALA A 138 20.51 -20.77 13.75
CA ALA A 138 21.88 -20.31 13.89
C ALA A 138 22.08 -19.55 15.21
N MET A 139 21.15 -18.65 15.56
CA MET A 139 21.23 -17.92 16.83
C MET A 139 21.02 -18.82 18.05
N ALA A 140 20.19 -19.87 17.93
CA ALA A 140 20.06 -20.88 18.97
C ALA A 140 21.35 -21.71 19.13
N VAL A 141 22.02 -22.07 18.04
CA VAL A 141 23.35 -22.72 18.05
C VAL A 141 24.38 -21.80 18.73
N PHE A 142 24.37 -20.50 18.41
CA PHE A 142 25.26 -19.52 19.02
C PHE A 142 25.05 -19.42 20.53
N ALA A 143 23.80 -19.29 20.98
CA ALA A 143 23.46 -19.22 22.40
C ALA A 143 23.87 -20.51 23.15
N HIS A 144 23.66 -21.66 22.52
CA HIS A 144 23.92 -22.95 23.14
C HIS A 144 25.41 -23.29 23.21
N ALA A 145 26.14 -23.10 22.11
CA ALA A 145 27.48 -23.64 21.88
C ALA A 145 28.54 -22.59 21.50
N GLY A 146 28.17 -21.31 21.44
CA GLY A 146 29.09 -20.19 21.26
C GLY A 146 29.47 -19.88 19.80
N PRO A 147 30.37 -18.91 19.58
CA PRO A 147 30.72 -18.42 18.24
C PRO A 147 31.32 -19.49 17.34
N GLY A 148 32.14 -20.41 17.87
CA GLY A 148 32.72 -21.49 17.08
C GLY A 148 31.67 -22.41 16.46
N ALA A 149 30.63 -22.78 17.22
CA ALA A 149 29.54 -23.61 16.74
C ALA A 149 28.66 -22.87 15.73
N PHE A 150 28.37 -21.58 15.98
CA PHE A 150 27.68 -20.72 14.99
C PHE A 150 28.40 -20.72 13.64
N TRP A 151 29.72 -20.52 13.67
CA TRP A 151 30.52 -20.47 12.45
C TRP A 151 30.64 -21.83 11.75
N ALA A 152 30.66 -22.94 12.50
CA ALA A 152 30.59 -24.27 11.93
C ALA A 152 29.24 -24.55 11.24
N PHE A 153 28.13 -24.08 11.81
CA PHE A 153 26.81 -24.13 11.20
C PHE A 153 26.76 -23.28 9.92
N HIS A 154 27.18 -22.02 10.03
CA HIS A 154 27.22 -21.06 8.94
C HIS A 154 28.06 -21.56 7.74
N ASP A 155 29.29 -22.01 8.00
CA ASP A 155 30.20 -22.46 6.94
C ASP A 155 29.73 -23.76 6.30
N ALA A 156 29.01 -24.61 7.03
CA ALA A 156 28.41 -25.81 6.46
C ALA A 156 27.33 -25.46 5.43
N ILE A 157 26.49 -24.46 5.70
CA ILE A 157 25.43 -24.02 4.77
C ILE A 157 26.04 -23.29 3.57
N PHE A 158 26.86 -22.26 3.78
CA PHE A 158 27.41 -21.49 2.67
C PHE A 158 28.58 -22.16 1.94
N GLY A 159 29.17 -23.20 2.51
CA GLY A 159 30.20 -24.01 1.87
C GLY A 159 29.65 -25.20 1.06
N ALA A 160 28.37 -25.54 1.19
CA ALA A 160 27.77 -26.61 0.39
C ALA A 160 27.53 -26.15 -1.05
N ASP A 161 27.50 -27.05 -2.04
CA ASP A 161 27.16 -26.69 -3.42
C ASP A 161 25.65 -26.52 -3.63
N GLU A 162 24.85 -27.24 -2.86
CA GLU A 162 23.39 -27.24 -2.90
C GLU A 162 22.76 -25.98 -2.26
N ARG A 163 21.46 -25.78 -2.50
CA ARG A 163 20.64 -24.74 -1.84
C ARG A 163 20.28 -25.20 -0.43
N LEU A 164 19.91 -24.24 0.43
CA LEU A 164 19.42 -24.55 1.78
C LEU A 164 18.23 -25.51 1.70
N SER A 165 18.35 -26.65 2.37
CA SER A 165 17.30 -27.66 2.55
C SER A 165 17.30 -28.16 4.00
N PRO A 166 16.22 -28.80 4.46
CA PRO A 166 16.17 -29.42 5.78
C PRO A 166 17.32 -30.42 6.04
N GLU A 167 17.74 -31.16 5.01
CA GLU A 167 18.84 -32.13 5.10
C GLU A 167 20.21 -31.46 5.24
N LEU A 168 20.44 -30.38 4.47
CA LEU A 168 21.66 -29.57 4.60
C LEU A 168 21.72 -28.92 5.97
N GLU A 169 20.62 -28.32 6.42
CA GLU A 169 20.53 -27.68 7.74
C GLU A 169 20.75 -28.69 8.87
N ALA A 170 20.16 -29.88 8.80
CA ALA A 170 20.42 -30.96 9.76
C ALA A 170 21.90 -31.38 9.79
N THR A 171 22.57 -31.34 8.64
CA THR A 171 24.03 -31.59 8.54
C THR A 171 24.84 -30.47 9.17
N ALA A 172 24.46 -29.21 8.94
CA ALA A 172 25.07 -28.04 9.55
C ALA A 172 24.93 -28.06 11.08
N LEU A 173 23.75 -28.42 11.60
CA LEU A 173 23.50 -28.58 13.04
C LEU A 173 24.43 -29.62 13.65
N ARG A 174 24.55 -30.79 13.01
CA ARG A 174 25.48 -31.85 13.47
C ARG A 174 26.93 -31.38 13.48
N ARG A 175 27.36 -30.63 12.46
CA ARG A 175 28.71 -30.04 12.42
C ARG A 175 28.95 -29.00 13.51
N ALA A 176 27.91 -28.29 13.92
CA ALA A 176 27.94 -27.37 15.04
C ALA A 176 27.82 -28.04 16.42
N GLY A 177 27.71 -29.38 16.47
CA GLY A 177 27.55 -30.14 17.71
C GLY A 177 26.13 -30.08 18.30
N VAL A 178 25.12 -29.73 17.49
CA VAL A 178 23.71 -29.66 17.89
C VAL A 178 22.90 -30.77 17.22
N THR A 179 22.07 -31.48 18.00
CA THR A 179 21.18 -32.50 17.43
C THR A 179 19.98 -31.84 16.74
N PRO A 180 19.65 -32.17 15.48
CA PRO A 180 18.55 -31.53 14.76
C PRO A 180 17.20 -31.53 15.50
N GLY A 181 16.88 -32.62 16.20
CA GLY A 181 15.64 -32.72 16.98
C GLY A 181 15.55 -31.77 18.19
N GLN A 182 16.67 -31.16 18.61
CA GLN A 182 16.72 -30.23 19.74
C GLN A 182 16.58 -28.76 19.32
N VAL A 183 16.69 -28.44 18.01
CA VAL A 183 16.81 -27.04 17.57
C VAL A 183 15.60 -26.19 17.94
N LYS A 184 14.38 -26.75 17.82
CA LYS A 184 13.14 -26.05 18.18
C LYS A 184 13.14 -25.64 19.65
N GLN A 185 13.49 -26.56 20.53
CA GLN A 185 13.58 -26.30 21.96
C GLN A 185 14.65 -25.23 22.27
N LEU A 186 15.80 -25.30 21.58
CA LEU A 186 16.87 -24.31 21.75
C LEU A 186 16.42 -22.91 21.28
N VAL A 187 15.67 -22.79 20.19
CA VAL A 187 15.11 -21.51 19.73
C VAL A 187 14.18 -20.92 20.79
N GLU A 188 13.26 -21.72 21.33
CA GLU A 188 12.30 -21.30 22.36
C GLU A 188 12.99 -20.84 23.66
N GLN A 189 14.12 -21.46 24.02
CA GLN A 189 14.83 -21.19 25.28
C GLN A 189 15.93 -20.13 25.18
N SER A 190 16.36 -19.74 23.98
CA SER A 190 17.56 -18.93 23.79
C SER A 190 17.31 -17.43 23.61
N GLY A 191 16.11 -17.02 23.19
CA GLY A 191 15.86 -15.65 22.72
C GLY A 191 16.23 -15.42 21.24
N ALA A 192 16.52 -16.49 20.48
CA ALA A 192 16.95 -16.42 19.09
C ALA A 192 16.01 -15.59 18.19
N ALA A 193 14.69 -15.79 18.27
CA ALA A 193 13.72 -15.02 17.48
C ALA A 193 13.79 -13.51 17.75
N ARG A 194 13.89 -13.12 19.02
CA ARG A 194 14.04 -11.71 19.42
C ARG A 194 15.35 -11.10 18.91
N LYS A 195 16.44 -11.88 18.90
CA LYS A 195 17.71 -11.42 18.31
C LYS A 195 17.61 -11.19 16.81
N VAL A 196 16.90 -12.08 16.08
CA VAL A 196 16.62 -11.91 14.65
C VAL A 196 15.79 -10.64 14.41
N ASP A 197 14.72 -10.43 15.19
CA ASP A 197 13.90 -9.21 15.09
C ASP A 197 14.70 -7.93 15.40
N ALA A 198 15.60 -7.99 16.39
CA ALA A 198 16.48 -6.88 16.73
C ALA A 198 17.48 -6.54 15.62
N ASP A 199 18.03 -7.55 14.94
CA ASP A 199 18.91 -7.33 13.79
C ASP A 199 18.15 -6.73 12.60
N MET A 200 16.93 -7.20 12.32
CA MET A 200 16.05 -6.63 11.28
C MET A 200 15.70 -5.17 11.58
N ALA A 201 15.35 -4.86 12.83
CA ALA A 201 15.04 -3.49 13.25
C ALA A 201 16.28 -2.57 13.15
N LEU A 202 17.46 -3.09 13.47
CA LEU A 202 18.71 -2.36 13.28
C LEU A 202 18.97 -2.11 11.79
N ALA A 203 18.84 -3.14 10.96
CA ALA A 203 19.05 -3.03 9.52
C ALA A 203 18.15 -1.97 8.87
N ALA A 204 16.87 -1.93 9.26
CA ALA A 204 15.94 -0.88 8.84
C ALA A 204 16.42 0.53 9.23
N ARG A 205 16.89 0.72 10.48
CA ARG A 205 17.47 2.01 10.93
C ARG A 205 18.73 2.41 10.16
N LEU A 206 19.47 1.44 9.65
CA LEU A 206 20.70 1.66 8.88
C LEU A 206 20.43 1.83 7.38
N GLY A 207 19.18 1.73 6.93
CA GLY A 207 18.82 1.77 5.51
C GLY A 207 19.30 0.55 4.73
N VAL A 208 19.41 -0.62 5.37
CA VAL A 208 19.69 -1.88 4.69
C VAL A 208 18.38 -2.43 4.13
N ASP A 209 18.26 -2.44 2.81
CA ASP A 209 17.07 -2.83 2.04
C ASP A 209 17.19 -4.20 1.36
N GLY A 210 18.38 -4.81 1.39
CA GLY A 210 18.65 -6.10 0.77
C GLY A 210 19.89 -6.79 1.32
N THR A 211 20.08 -8.06 0.94
CA THR A 211 21.22 -8.88 1.36
C THR A 211 22.06 -9.39 0.19
N PRO A 212 23.39 -9.52 0.37
CA PRO A 212 24.12 -9.14 1.58
C PRO A 212 24.40 -7.63 1.61
N ALA A 213 24.45 -7.05 2.81
CA ALA A 213 24.96 -5.71 3.06
C ALA A 213 26.06 -5.77 4.12
N SER A 214 27.18 -5.09 3.86
CA SER A 214 28.34 -5.09 4.77
C SER A 214 28.71 -3.66 5.18
N PHE A 215 29.02 -3.46 6.45
CA PHE A 215 29.64 -2.22 6.95
C PHE A 215 31.07 -2.51 7.39
N ILE A 216 32.05 -1.91 6.70
CA ILE A 216 33.48 -2.03 7.03
C ILE A 216 33.88 -0.80 7.82
N ASN A 217 33.96 -0.93 9.15
CA ASN A 217 34.12 0.22 10.06
C ASN A 217 33.16 1.38 9.71
N GLY A 218 31.89 1.09 9.46
CA GLY A 218 30.84 2.06 9.09
C GLY A 218 30.73 2.41 7.60
N VAL A 219 31.68 2.00 6.74
CA VAL A 219 31.56 2.17 5.28
C VAL A 219 30.61 1.12 4.71
N LEU A 220 29.50 1.54 4.11
CA LEU A 220 28.53 0.63 3.49
C LEU A 220 29.06 0.05 2.17
N VAL A 221 28.95 -1.28 2.03
CA VAL A 221 29.21 -2.07 0.83
C VAL A 221 27.96 -2.90 0.56
N VAL A 222 27.27 -2.60 -0.53
CA VAL A 222 26.02 -3.25 -0.92
C VAL A 222 26.29 -4.42 -1.88
N GLY A 223 25.66 -5.56 -1.61
CA GLY A 223 25.71 -6.74 -2.44
C GLY A 223 26.98 -7.58 -2.27
N ALA A 224 27.03 -8.70 -2.99
CA ALA A 224 28.16 -9.61 -2.97
C ALA A 224 29.29 -9.08 -3.89
N GLN A 225 30.08 -8.15 -3.37
CA GLN A 225 31.20 -7.56 -4.12
C GLN A 225 32.45 -8.47 -4.14
N PRO A 226 33.34 -8.32 -5.13
CA PRO A 226 34.61 -9.05 -5.20
C PRO A 226 35.54 -8.75 -4.01
N ALA A 227 36.45 -9.68 -3.70
CA ALA A 227 37.39 -9.53 -2.59
C ALA A 227 38.30 -8.31 -2.72
N GLU A 228 38.62 -7.91 -3.94
CA GLU A 228 39.45 -6.74 -4.25
C GLU A 228 38.76 -5.46 -3.75
N ARG A 229 37.45 -5.33 -3.96
CA ARG A 229 36.68 -4.17 -3.49
C ARG A 229 36.65 -4.08 -1.96
N PHE A 230 36.52 -5.22 -1.29
CA PHE A 230 36.61 -5.28 0.17
C PHE A 230 38.02 -4.95 0.66
N ALA A 231 39.05 -5.50 0.01
CA ALA A 231 40.45 -5.27 0.35
C ALA A 231 40.84 -3.78 0.25
N GLU A 232 40.42 -3.08 -0.80
CA GLU A 232 40.61 -1.62 -0.92
C GLU A 232 40.12 -0.85 0.31
N ILE A 233 38.90 -1.19 0.78
CA ILE A 233 38.30 -0.53 1.93
C ILE A 233 38.99 -0.98 3.21
N ILE A 234 39.28 -2.27 3.38
CA ILE A 234 39.98 -2.81 4.55
C ILE A 234 41.36 -2.15 4.70
N ASP A 235 42.13 -2.02 3.63
CA ASP A 235 43.46 -1.41 3.64
C ASP A 235 43.39 0.08 4.03
N ALA A 236 42.41 0.80 3.50
CA ALA A 236 42.14 2.19 3.89
C ALA A 236 41.76 2.29 5.38
N GLN A 237 40.93 1.37 5.87
CA GLN A 237 40.51 1.34 7.28
C GLN A 237 41.65 0.91 8.22
N LEU A 238 42.54 0.00 7.79
CA LEU A 238 43.75 -0.36 8.53
C LEU A 238 44.68 0.85 8.67
N ALA A 239 44.84 1.66 7.61
CA ALA A 239 45.61 2.90 7.67
C ALA A 239 44.98 3.93 8.62
N ALA A 240 43.66 4.11 8.54
CA ALA A 240 42.92 5.00 9.43
C ALA A 240 43.01 4.55 10.90
N ALA A 241 42.91 3.24 11.17
CA ALA A 241 43.08 2.67 12.50
C ALA A 241 44.49 2.89 13.05
N ARG A 242 45.54 2.72 12.23
CA ARG A 242 46.92 3.05 12.63
C ARG A 242 47.08 4.52 13.01
N ALA A 243 46.46 5.43 12.26
CA ALA A 243 46.47 6.86 12.56
C ALA A 243 45.77 7.17 13.89
N LEU A 244 44.60 6.57 14.15
CA LEU A 244 43.90 6.72 15.44
C LEU A 244 44.72 6.17 16.62
N ARG A 245 45.38 5.02 16.44
CA ARG A 245 46.28 4.47 17.47
C ARG A 245 47.46 5.39 17.74
N ALA A 246 48.07 5.95 16.71
CA ALA A 246 49.15 6.92 16.85
C ALA A 246 48.69 8.21 17.57
N ALA A 247 47.41 8.57 17.39
CA ALA A 247 46.75 9.68 18.09
C ALA A 247 46.25 9.33 19.51
N GLY A 248 46.51 8.11 20.01
CA GLY A 248 46.19 7.69 21.38
C GLY A 248 44.81 7.04 21.57
N THR A 249 44.06 6.74 20.51
CA THR A 249 42.80 6.00 20.63
C THR A 249 43.07 4.54 21.09
N PRO A 250 42.45 4.07 22.18
CA PRO A 250 42.59 2.68 22.64
C PRO A 250 42.10 1.67 21.58
N PRO A 251 42.75 0.50 21.42
CA PRO A 251 42.37 -0.51 20.43
C PRO A 251 40.89 -0.88 20.44
N GLU A 252 40.29 -1.02 21.62
CA GLU A 252 38.89 -1.36 21.83
C GLU A 252 37.90 -0.27 21.39
N GLN A 253 38.37 0.96 21.15
CA GLN A 253 37.54 2.09 20.69
C GLN A 253 37.70 2.39 19.19
N ILE A 254 38.64 1.73 18.50
CA ILE A 254 38.95 2.00 17.08
C ILE A 254 37.72 1.78 16.20
N TYR A 255 37.01 0.66 16.40
CA TYR A 255 35.82 0.35 15.62
C TYR A 255 34.75 1.43 15.77
N ALA A 256 34.39 1.76 17.02
CA ALA A 256 33.39 2.76 17.34
C ALA A 256 33.73 4.13 16.71
N ALA A 257 35.00 4.56 16.84
CA ALA A 257 35.47 5.83 16.29
C ALA A 257 35.41 5.86 14.76
N LEU A 258 35.87 4.80 14.08
CA LEU A 258 35.82 4.75 12.62
C LEU A 258 34.40 4.58 12.09
N ALA A 259 33.56 3.76 12.75
CA ALA A 259 32.17 3.60 12.39
C ALA A 259 31.40 4.92 12.49
N ALA A 260 31.58 5.69 13.58
CA ALA A 260 30.98 7.01 13.72
C ALA A 260 31.48 8.02 12.68
N LYS A 261 32.77 7.94 12.31
CA LYS A 261 33.37 8.82 11.29
C LYS A 261 32.86 8.51 9.88
N ASN A 262 32.75 7.23 9.54
CA ASN A 262 32.53 6.79 8.16
C ASN A 262 31.04 6.60 7.82
N PHE A 263 30.19 6.38 8.81
CA PHE A 263 28.77 6.15 8.58
C PHE A 263 28.11 7.43 8.05
N ALA A 264 27.57 7.35 6.84
CA ALA A 264 26.60 8.30 6.35
C ALA A 264 25.22 7.71 6.60
N ALA A 265 24.39 8.40 7.39
CA ALA A 265 22.98 8.05 7.48
C ALA A 265 22.39 8.04 6.06
N PRO A 266 21.47 7.11 5.74
CA PRO A 266 20.72 7.20 4.50
C PRO A 266 20.14 8.61 4.39
N ALA A 267 20.30 9.27 3.24
CA ALA A 267 19.51 10.46 2.97
C ALA A 267 18.04 10.03 3.11
N ALA A 268 17.23 10.81 3.85
CA ALA A 268 15.79 10.59 3.85
C ALA A 268 15.35 10.53 2.40
N ASP A 269 14.71 9.43 2.00
CA ASP A 269 14.21 9.28 0.65
C ASP A 269 13.29 10.49 0.38
N PRO A 270 13.58 11.33 -0.63
CA PRO A 270 12.72 12.45 -0.97
C PRO A 270 11.26 12.02 -1.21
N GLU A 271 11.04 10.78 -1.66
CA GLU A 271 9.70 10.20 -1.79
C GLU A 271 9.07 9.89 -0.43
N GLU A 272 9.79 9.26 0.51
CA GLU A 272 9.28 9.02 1.86
C GLU A 272 9.02 10.32 2.63
N ALA A 273 9.88 11.33 2.48
CA ALA A 273 9.69 12.64 3.08
C ALA A 273 8.45 13.35 2.53
N ALA A 274 8.23 13.28 1.21
CA ALA A 274 7.04 13.83 0.57
C ALA A 274 5.77 13.06 0.99
N GLU A 275 5.83 11.74 1.12
CA GLU A 275 4.73 10.93 1.63
C GLU A 275 4.40 11.27 3.09
N GLU A 276 5.41 11.51 3.93
CA GLU A 276 5.20 11.88 5.32
C GLU A 276 4.60 13.29 5.45
N GLU A 277 5.03 14.23 4.61
CA GLU A 277 4.40 15.55 4.50
C GLU A 277 2.93 15.45 4.05
N GLU A 278 2.63 14.66 3.02
CA GLU A 278 1.25 14.44 2.55
C GLU A 278 0.38 13.77 3.63
N ARG A 279 0.93 12.84 4.43
CA ARG A 279 0.21 12.23 5.57
C ARG A 279 -0.14 13.23 6.67
N ARG A 280 0.55 14.36 6.76
CA ARG A 280 0.26 15.44 7.72
C ARG A 280 -0.80 16.42 7.20
N VAL A 281 -1.08 16.43 5.89
CA VAL A 281 -2.11 17.27 5.29
C VAL A 281 -3.49 16.87 5.82
N VAL A 282 -4.21 17.87 6.33
CA VAL A 282 -5.61 17.74 6.72
C VAL A 282 -6.48 18.20 5.56
N HIS A 283 -7.22 17.28 4.95
CA HIS A 283 -8.15 17.56 3.86
C HIS A 283 -9.55 17.94 4.38
N LEU A 284 -10.20 18.83 3.65
CA LEU A 284 -11.60 19.18 3.85
C LEU A 284 -12.48 18.04 3.33
N VAL A 285 -13.07 17.28 4.24
CA VAL A 285 -13.94 16.13 3.98
C VAL A 285 -15.34 16.42 4.55
N PRO A 286 -16.27 16.99 3.78
CA PRO A 286 -17.61 17.26 4.25
C PRO A 286 -18.38 15.99 4.62
N VAL A 287 -18.79 15.89 5.89
CA VAL A 287 -19.59 14.75 6.39
C VAL A 287 -21.09 14.95 6.19
N GLY A 288 -21.59 16.19 6.23
CA GLY A 288 -22.98 16.52 5.91
C GLY A 288 -24.00 15.63 6.64
N ASP A 289 -24.91 15.04 5.87
CA ASP A 289 -25.92 14.08 6.33
C ASP A 289 -25.51 12.61 6.11
N SER A 290 -24.22 12.32 5.96
CA SER A 290 -23.73 10.94 5.79
C SER A 290 -24.15 10.01 6.94
N PRO A 291 -24.23 8.69 6.71
CA PRO A 291 -24.50 7.73 7.76
C PRO A 291 -23.35 7.71 8.78
N VAL A 292 -23.68 7.77 10.08
CA VAL A 292 -22.69 7.81 11.17
C VAL A 292 -22.92 6.68 12.17
N ARG A 293 -21.84 6.03 12.60
CA ARG A 293 -21.81 5.10 13.74
C ARG A 293 -20.91 5.69 14.81
N GLY A 294 -21.44 5.86 16.02
CA GLY A 294 -20.73 6.51 17.14
C GLY A 294 -21.36 7.85 17.54
N LYS A 295 -20.79 8.51 18.56
CA LYS A 295 -21.33 9.77 19.12
C LYS A 295 -20.89 10.98 18.31
N ASP A 296 -21.75 11.99 18.22
CA ASP A 296 -21.41 13.29 17.64
C ASP A 296 -20.31 14.03 18.45
N THR A 297 -20.16 13.69 19.74
CA THR A 297 -19.09 14.16 20.64
C THR A 297 -17.79 13.36 20.57
N ALA A 298 -17.64 12.46 19.60
CA ALA A 298 -16.38 11.75 19.36
C ALA A 298 -15.26 12.74 19.00
N LEU A 299 -14.05 12.47 19.49
CA LEU A 299 -12.88 13.31 19.24
C LEU A 299 -12.28 13.07 17.86
N VAL A 300 -12.46 11.84 17.35
CA VAL A 300 -11.99 11.43 16.04
C VAL A 300 -13.17 11.05 15.15
N THR A 301 -13.18 11.62 13.96
CA THR A 301 -14.06 11.25 12.86
C THR A 301 -13.26 10.48 11.81
N MET A 302 -13.56 9.19 11.65
CA MET A 302 -13.05 8.36 10.56
C MET A 302 -14.05 8.39 9.42
N VAL A 303 -13.74 9.08 8.33
CA VAL A 303 -14.54 9.02 7.09
C VAL A 303 -14.01 7.87 6.24
N LEU A 304 -14.88 6.95 5.84
CA LEU A 304 -14.57 5.76 5.05
C LEU A 304 -15.32 5.82 3.71
N PHE A 305 -14.58 5.95 2.61
CA PHE A 305 -15.08 5.70 1.25
C PHE A 305 -14.96 4.22 0.92
N SER A 306 -16.08 3.57 0.61
CA SER A 306 -16.14 2.12 0.48
C SER A 306 -17.13 1.64 -0.59
N ASP A 307 -16.99 0.37 -0.94
CA ASP A 307 -17.68 -0.32 -2.02
C ASP A 307 -18.02 -1.75 -1.54
N TYR A 308 -19.29 -2.15 -1.67
CA TYR A 308 -19.79 -3.44 -1.16
C TYR A 308 -19.27 -4.69 -1.90
N GLN A 309 -18.76 -4.53 -3.12
CA GLN A 309 -18.11 -5.59 -3.89
C GLN A 309 -16.58 -5.60 -3.77
N CYS A 310 -15.98 -4.56 -3.20
CA CYS A 310 -14.54 -4.49 -3.05
C CYS A 310 -14.03 -5.51 -2.01
N PRO A 311 -13.16 -6.46 -2.38
CA PRO A 311 -12.63 -7.46 -1.45
C PRO A 311 -11.79 -6.83 -0.32
N PHE A 312 -11.09 -5.73 -0.59
CA PHE A 312 -10.32 -5.01 0.44
C PHE A 312 -11.23 -4.26 1.43
N CYS A 313 -12.39 -3.78 0.99
CA CYS A 313 -13.39 -3.20 1.88
C CYS A 313 -13.92 -4.26 2.86
N ARG A 314 -14.23 -5.47 2.37
CA ARG A 314 -14.61 -6.59 3.24
C ARG A 314 -13.48 -6.98 4.20
N ARG A 315 -12.23 -6.99 3.72
CA ARG A 315 -11.04 -7.34 4.53
C ARG A 315 -10.79 -6.36 5.68
N VAL A 316 -11.07 -5.06 5.50
CA VAL A 316 -10.81 -4.04 6.52
C VAL A 316 -11.94 -3.91 7.54
N THR A 317 -13.15 -4.40 7.27
CA THR A 317 -14.31 -4.31 8.18
C THR A 317 -13.99 -4.78 9.61
N PRO A 318 -13.36 -5.96 9.84
CA PRO A 318 -13.02 -6.39 11.20
C PRO A 318 -12.02 -5.47 11.90
N THR A 319 -11.14 -4.80 11.15
CA THR A 319 -10.21 -3.80 11.70
C THR A 319 -10.98 -2.56 12.17
N VAL A 320 -11.89 -2.03 11.35
CA VAL A 320 -12.74 -0.88 11.73
C VAL A 320 -13.61 -1.19 12.94
N GLU A 321 -14.17 -2.39 13.02
CA GLU A 321 -14.96 -2.84 14.18
C GLU A 321 -14.12 -2.92 15.47
N LYS A 322 -12.91 -3.50 15.39
CA LYS A 322 -11.98 -3.53 16.53
C LYS A 322 -11.61 -2.13 17.01
N LEU A 323 -11.33 -1.21 16.09
CA LEU A 323 -11.03 0.19 16.42
C LEU A 323 -12.24 0.86 17.08
N ALA A 324 -13.44 0.70 16.54
CA ALA A 324 -14.66 1.25 17.13
C ALA A 324 -14.91 0.71 18.56
N ALA A 325 -14.66 -0.59 18.79
CA ALA A 325 -14.76 -1.19 20.11
C ALA A 325 -13.68 -0.68 21.09
N GLN A 326 -12.43 -0.55 20.62
CA GLN A 326 -11.29 -0.11 21.42
C GLN A 326 -11.42 1.36 21.85
N TYR A 327 -11.79 2.25 20.92
CA TYR A 327 -11.86 3.69 21.18
C TYR A 327 -13.21 4.17 21.73
N GLY A 328 -14.25 3.35 21.58
CA GLY A 328 -15.60 3.62 22.09
C GLY A 328 -16.10 5.01 21.71
N ASP A 329 -16.51 5.78 22.72
CA ASP A 329 -17.07 7.13 22.53
C ASP A 329 -16.10 8.17 21.96
N LYS A 330 -14.81 7.85 21.84
CA LYS A 330 -13.80 8.75 21.24
C LYS A 330 -13.78 8.68 19.71
N LEU A 331 -14.29 7.61 19.10
CA LEU A 331 -14.28 7.40 17.66
C LEU A 331 -15.70 7.34 17.10
N ARG A 332 -15.95 8.07 16.02
CA ARG A 332 -17.12 7.88 15.16
C ARG A 332 -16.68 7.55 13.74
N VAL A 333 -17.41 6.65 13.09
CA VAL A 333 -17.19 6.24 11.70
C VAL A 333 -18.29 6.86 10.84
N VAL A 334 -17.88 7.51 9.75
CA VAL A 334 -18.76 8.14 8.76
C VAL A 334 -18.61 7.39 7.45
N TRP A 335 -19.72 6.94 6.89
CA TRP A 335 -19.73 6.22 5.62
C TRP A 335 -19.84 7.17 4.43
N LYS A 336 -19.09 6.87 3.37
CA LYS A 336 -19.18 7.49 2.05
C LYS A 336 -19.24 6.39 0.98
N ASP A 337 -20.26 6.45 0.12
CA ASP A 337 -20.39 5.49 -0.98
C ASP A 337 -19.37 5.80 -2.08
N ASN A 338 -18.61 4.80 -2.50
CA ASN A 338 -17.75 4.90 -3.68
C ASN A 338 -17.82 3.64 -4.57
N PRO A 339 -18.99 3.28 -5.14
CA PRO A 339 -19.12 2.16 -6.08
C PRO A 339 -18.19 2.32 -7.29
N LEU A 340 -17.32 1.34 -7.50
CA LEU A 340 -16.34 1.36 -8.58
C LEU A 340 -16.99 0.90 -9.91
N PRO A 341 -16.61 1.46 -11.07
CA PRO A 341 -17.28 1.17 -12.35
C PRO A 341 -17.26 -0.31 -12.77
N PHE A 342 -16.27 -1.08 -12.30
CA PHE A 342 -16.12 -2.51 -12.57
C PHE A 342 -16.84 -3.40 -11.53
N HIS A 343 -17.58 -2.80 -10.60
CA HIS A 343 -18.39 -3.45 -9.58
C HIS A 343 -19.89 -3.21 -9.83
N PRO A 344 -20.53 -4.00 -10.71
CA PRO A 344 -21.90 -3.74 -11.19
C PRO A 344 -23.01 -3.89 -10.12
N ARG A 345 -22.71 -4.52 -9.00
CA ARG A 345 -23.60 -4.75 -7.84
C ARG A 345 -23.28 -3.89 -6.63
N ALA A 346 -22.22 -3.09 -6.64
CA ALA A 346 -21.88 -2.19 -5.55
C ALA A 346 -22.91 -1.08 -5.38
N GLU A 347 -23.36 -0.47 -6.48
CA GLU A 347 -24.38 0.59 -6.42
C GLU A 347 -25.77 0.05 -6.01
N PRO A 348 -26.31 -1.06 -6.57
CA PRO A 348 -27.52 -1.68 -6.04
C PRO A 348 -27.48 -1.99 -4.54
N ALA A 349 -26.32 -2.42 -4.02
CA ALA A 349 -26.12 -2.66 -2.60
C ALA A 349 -26.14 -1.35 -1.78
N ALA A 350 -25.49 -0.29 -2.29
CA ALA A 350 -25.54 1.04 -1.68
C ALA A 350 -26.95 1.64 -1.66
N GLU A 351 -27.72 1.47 -2.74
CA GLU A 351 -29.14 1.85 -2.81
C GLU A 351 -29.97 1.18 -1.70
N LEU A 352 -29.76 -0.12 -1.45
CA LEU A 352 -30.41 -0.82 -0.35
C LEU A 352 -30.01 -0.24 1.02
N ALA A 353 -28.71 -0.02 1.25
CA ALA A 353 -28.22 0.54 2.51
C ALA A 353 -28.82 1.94 2.77
N ARG A 354 -28.81 2.82 1.76
CA ARG A 354 -29.41 4.17 1.83
C ARG A 354 -30.92 4.11 2.02
N GLU A 355 -31.62 3.16 1.40
CA GLU A 355 -33.05 2.98 1.63
C GLU A 355 -33.36 2.49 3.05
N ALA A 356 -32.54 1.60 3.61
CA ALA A 356 -32.66 1.18 5.00
C ALA A 356 -32.53 2.37 5.95
N ARG A 357 -31.58 3.28 5.66
CA ARG A 357 -31.44 4.56 6.37
C ARG A 357 -32.68 5.42 6.24
N ALA A 358 -33.21 5.59 5.04
CA ALA A 358 -34.39 6.42 4.80
C ALA A 358 -35.62 5.89 5.54
N GLN A 359 -35.73 4.57 5.71
CA GLN A 359 -36.85 3.94 6.41
C GLN A 359 -36.71 3.95 7.93
N LYS A 360 -35.49 3.76 8.46
CA LYS A 360 -35.27 3.43 9.88
C LYS A 360 -34.04 4.10 10.52
N GLY A 361 -33.41 5.05 9.86
CA GLY A 361 -32.24 5.80 10.34
C GLY A 361 -30.92 5.03 10.29
N ASP A 362 -29.87 5.65 10.83
CA ASP A 362 -28.48 5.16 10.74
C ASP A 362 -28.29 3.75 11.33
N ALA A 363 -29.02 3.40 12.38
CA ALA A 363 -28.93 2.06 12.95
C ALA A 363 -29.32 0.96 11.95
N ALA A 364 -30.30 1.22 11.07
CA ALA A 364 -30.67 0.28 10.03
C ALA A 364 -29.69 0.29 8.85
N PHE A 365 -29.17 1.46 8.47
CA PHE A 365 -28.08 1.59 7.49
C PHE A 365 -26.92 0.67 7.88
N TRP A 366 -26.45 0.80 9.12
CA TRP A 366 -25.28 0.10 9.62
C TRP A 366 -25.48 -1.41 9.75
N ARG A 367 -26.69 -1.88 10.08
CA ARG A 367 -27.01 -3.31 10.03
C ARG A 367 -26.98 -3.88 8.61
N VAL A 368 -27.52 -3.14 7.63
CA VAL A 368 -27.44 -3.55 6.22
C VAL A 368 -25.99 -3.52 5.76
N ASN A 369 -25.25 -2.47 6.08
CA ASN A 369 -23.84 -2.29 5.75
C ASN A 369 -22.99 -3.50 6.18
N ASP A 370 -23.09 -3.88 7.45
CA ASP A 370 -22.30 -4.99 8.01
C ASP A 370 -22.63 -6.31 7.32
N ARG A 371 -23.92 -6.52 6.98
CA ARG A 371 -24.37 -7.71 6.26
C ARG A 371 -23.96 -7.75 4.80
N LEU A 372 -23.87 -6.61 4.13
CA LEU A 372 -23.39 -6.52 2.74
C LEU A 372 -21.87 -6.69 2.63
N LEU A 373 -21.12 -6.38 3.68
CA LEU A 373 -19.66 -6.55 3.74
C LEU A 373 -19.21 -7.90 4.32
N ALA A 374 -20.15 -8.73 4.80
CA ALA A 374 -19.84 -10.06 5.31
C ALA A 374 -19.25 -10.96 4.20
N PRO A 375 -18.33 -11.89 4.53
CA PRO A 375 -17.70 -12.78 3.55
C PRO A 375 -18.70 -13.56 2.67
N GLU A 376 -19.80 -14.00 3.27
CA GLU A 376 -20.87 -14.80 2.67
C GLU A 376 -21.95 -13.97 1.94
N ALA A 377 -21.81 -12.64 1.88
CA ALA A 377 -22.82 -11.76 1.33
C ALA A 377 -23.01 -11.96 -0.19
N GLY A 378 -24.20 -12.42 -0.58
CA GLY A 378 -24.71 -12.33 -1.95
C GLY A 378 -25.20 -10.91 -2.25
N LEU A 379 -24.92 -10.41 -3.46
CA LEU A 379 -25.26 -9.04 -3.87
C LEU A 379 -26.18 -8.98 -5.09
N ASP A 380 -26.68 -10.12 -5.57
CA ASP A 380 -27.74 -10.15 -6.58
C ASP A 380 -29.08 -9.65 -6.03
N ASP A 381 -30.05 -9.40 -6.90
CA ASP A 381 -31.33 -8.79 -6.50
C ASP A 381 -32.09 -9.65 -5.49
N ALA A 382 -32.02 -10.99 -5.61
CA ALA A 382 -32.70 -11.90 -4.68
C ALA A 382 -32.07 -11.85 -3.29
N ALA A 383 -30.73 -11.79 -3.21
CA ALA A 383 -30.01 -11.63 -1.95
C ALA A 383 -30.29 -10.28 -1.28
N LEU A 384 -30.35 -9.19 -2.06
CA LEU A 384 -30.72 -7.87 -1.54
C LEU A 384 -32.17 -7.83 -1.01
N GLU A 385 -33.11 -8.45 -1.72
CA GLU A 385 -34.51 -8.58 -1.27
C GLU A 385 -34.63 -9.45 0.00
N ALA A 386 -33.89 -10.55 0.07
CA ALA A 386 -33.84 -11.42 1.24
C ALA A 386 -33.27 -10.68 2.47
N LEU A 387 -32.19 -9.92 2.29
CA LEU A 387 -31.60 -9.11 3.36
C LEU A 387 -32.58 -8.01 3.83
N ALA A 388 -33.29 -7.37 2.90
CA ALA A 388 -34.31 -6.39 3.25
C ALA A 388 -35.43 -7.01 4.10
N ALA A 389 -35.88 -8.22 3.76
CA ALA A 389 -36.86 -8.95 4.54
C ALA A 389 -36.33 -9.36 5.92
N GLU A 390 -35.10 -9.89 5.98
CA GLU A 390 -34.42 -10.28 7.22
C GLU A 390 -34.33 -9.11 8.22
N LEU A 391 -33.97 -7.91 7.74
CA LEU A 391 -33.86 -6.70 8.55
C LEU A 391 -35.19 -5.93 8.69
N GLN A 392 -36.30 -6.58 8.30
CA GLN A 392 -37.67 -6.10 8.43
C GLN A 392 -37.91 -4.74 7.75
N LEU A 393 -37.19 -4.45 6.67
CA LEU A 393 -37.44 -3.28 5.83
C LEU A 393 -38.74 -3.48 5.03
N ASN A 394 -39.30 -2.39 4.51
CA ASN A 394 -40.34 -2.48 3.49
C ASN A 394 -39.70 -2.99 2.20
N VAL A 395 -39.79 -4.30 1.95
CA VAL A 395 -39.15 -4.99 0.81
C VAL A 395 -39.60 -4.40 -0.52
N ALA A 396 -40.88 -4.07 -0.67
CA ALA A 396 -41.39 -3.49 -1.91
C ALA A 396 -40.82 -2.08 -2.18
N ALA A 397 -40.66 -1.26 -1.13
CA ALA A 397 -39.99 0.04 -1.24
C ALA A 397 -38.49 -0.12 -1.51
N ALA A 398 -37.81 -1.07 -0.86
CA ALA A 398 -36.40 -1.39 -1.09
C ALA A 398 -36.14 -1.82 -2.53
N LYS A 399 -36.91 -2.77 -3.05
CA LYS A 399 -36.84 -3.22 -4.44
C LYS A 399 -37.03 -2.07 -5.43
N ARG A 400 -38.02 -1.20 -5.19
CA ARG A 400 -38.24 -0.01 -6.01
C ARG A 400 -37.07 0.98 -5.92
N ALA A 401 -36.52 1.22 -4.73
CA ALA A 401 -35.40 2.13 -4.55
C ALA A 401 -34.17 1.66 -5.34
N VAL A 402 -33.82 0.38 -5.23
CA VAL A 402 -32.73 -0.24 -6.00
C VAL A 402 -33.00 -0.16 -7.52
N ALA A 403 -34.18 -0.58 -7.98
CA ALA A 403 -34.49 -0.61 -9.40
C ALA A 403 -34.56 0.78 -10.05
N SER A 404 -35.01 1.80 -9.31
CA SER A 404 -35.14 3.17 -9.80
C SER A 404 -33.91 4.04 -9.52
N ARG A 405 -32.90 3.50 -8.84
CA ARG A 405 -31.73 4.24 -8.34
C ARG A 405 -32.14 5.49 -7.54
N LYS A 406 -33.04 5.29 -6.59
CA LYS A 406 -33.69 6.38 -5.82
C LYS A 406 -32.67 7.27 -5.10
N HIS A 407 -31.57 6.69 -4.62
CA HIS A 407 -30.53 7.37 -3.84
C HIS A 407 -29.30 7.74 -4.66
N ALA A 408 -29.33 7.58 -5.99
CA ALA A 408 -28.22 7.86 -6.89
C ALA A 408 -27.61 9.24 -6.69
N ALA A 409 -28.40 10.28 -6.43
CA ALA A 409 -27.87 11.63 -6.23
C ALA A 409 -26.93 11.73 -5.02
N ALA A 410 -27.25 11.04 -3.91
CA ALA A 410 -26.40 11.03 -2.71
C ALA A 410 -25.15 10.17 -2.93
N ILE A 411 -25.30 9.02 -3.61
CA ILE A 411 -24.18 8.14 -3.96
C ILE A 411 -23.22 8.86 -4.92
N GLU A 412 -23.73 9.51 -5.97
CA GLU A 412 -22.95 10.32 -6.91
C GLU A 412 -22.22 11.47 -6.21
N ALA A 413 -22.84 12.12 -5.22
CA ALA A 413 -22.20 13.18 -4.44
C ALA A 413 -21.01 12.67 -3.61
N ASP A 414 -21.13 11.49 -3.00
CA ASP A 414 -20.02 10.87 -2.28
C ASP A 414 -18.90 10.43 -3.25
N MET A 415 -19.24 9.88 -4.43
CA MET A 415 -18.26 9.55 -5.47
C MET A 415 -17.55 10.79 -6.03
N GLU A 416 -18.25 11.90 -6.22
CA GLU A 416 -17.65 13.17 -6.62
C GLU A 416 -16.67 13.68 -5.56
N LEU A 417 -17.05 13.61 -4.28
CA LEU A 417 -16.15 13.95 -3.18
C LEU A 417 -14.93 13.02 -3.13
N ALA A 418 -15.10 11.73 -3.42
CA ALA A 418 -13.99 10.78 -3.50
C ALA A 418 -13.00 11.19 -4.60
N ASP A 419 -13.49 11.48 -5.81
CA ASP A 419 -12.65 11.93 -6.92
C ASP A 419 -11.88 13.21 -6.57
N ASP A 420 -12.56 14.15 -5.91
CA ASP A 420 -12.04 15.45 -5.50
C ASP A 420 -10.90 15.35 -4.49
N LEU A 421 -11.02 14.40 -3.56
CA LEU A 421 -10.02 14.11 -2.55
C LEU A 421 -8.91 13.17 -3.04
N GLY A 422 -8.95 12.76 -4.31
CA GLY A 422 -8.02 11.77 -4.86
C GLY A 422 -8.25 10.36 -4.30
N ALA A 423 -9.41 10.07 -3.73
CA ALA A 423 -9.81 8.77 -3.21
C ALA A 423 -10.31 7.83 -4.33
N ALA A 424 -9.46 7.61 -5.33
CA ALA A 424 -9.80 6.87 -6.56
C ALA A 424 -10.00 5.36 -6.36
N GLY A 425 -9.67 4.81 -5.18
CA GLY A 425 -9.81 3.40 -4.84
C GLY A 425 -10.35 3.22 -3.43
N THR A 426 -10.93 2.04 -3.18
CA THR A 426 -11.56 1.69 -1.90
C THR A 426 -10.87 0.49 -1.24
N PRO A 427 -10.77 0.40 0.09
CA PRO A 427 -11.24 1.39 1.06
C PRO A 427 -10.30 2.60 1.12
N HIS A 428 -10.87 3.78 1.36
CA HIS A 428 -10.10 5.02 1.55
C HIS A 428 -10.56 5.71 2.82
N PHE A 429 -9.63 6.17 3.64
CA PHE A 429 -9.94 6.75 4.94
C PHE A 429 -9.43 8.18 5.07
N PHE A 430 -10.18 8.97 5.83
CA PHE A 430 -9.71 10.23 6.37
C PHE A 430 -9.96 10.26 7.88
N ILE A 431 -8.90 10.31 8.68
CA ILE A 431 -8.95 10.39 10.14
C ILE A 431 -8.80 11.85 10.53
N ASN A 432 -9.90 12.48 10.95
CA ASN A 432 -10.00 13.93 11.15
C ASN A 432 -9.58 14.78 9.92
N GLY A 433 -9.59 14.18 8.72
CA GLY A 433 -9.15 14.82 7.47
C GLY A 433 -7.77 14.37 7.00
N ARG A 434 -6.98 13.66 7.81
CA ARG A 434 -5.69 13.09 7.38
C ARG A 434 -5.89 11.78 6.64
N ARG A 435 -5.27 11.65 5.47
CA ARG A 435 -5.49 10.53 4.56
C ARG A 435 -4.81 9.24 5.05
N LEU A 436 -5.52 8.12 4.92
CA LEU A 436 -4.97 6.77 5.05
C LEU A 436 -5.59 5.88 3.96
N VAL A 437 -4.74 5.30 3.10
CA VAL A 437 -5.19 4.65 1.86
C VAL A 437 -5.17 3.14 2.00
N GLY A 438 -6.26 2.47 1.64
CA GLY A 438 -6.33 1.02 1.54
C GLY A 438 -6.56 0.30 2.87
N ALA A 439 -6.60 -1.03 2.78
CA ALA A 439 -6.76 -1.91 3.95
C ALA A 439 -5.40 -2.10 4.64
N GLN A 440 -5.07 -1.16 5.55
CA GLN A 440 -3.82 -1.10 6.31
C GLN A 440 -3.84 -1.99 7.57
N PRO A 441 -2.67 -2.33 8.15
CA PRO A 441 -2.57 -2.91 9.49
C PRO A 441 -3.25 -2.05 10.55
N ILE A 442 -3.74 -2.67 11.63
CA ILE A 442 -4.49 -1.94 12.67
C ILE A 442 -3.62 -0.90 13.38
N GLU A 443 -2.33 -1.16 13.48
CA GLU A 443 -1.32 -0.33 14.13
C GLU A 443 -1.19 1.03 13.44
N GLU A 444 -1.30 1.09 12.11
CA GLU A 444 -1.29 2.34 11.34
C GLU A 444 -2.52 3.22 11.66
N PHE A 445 -3.69 2.59 11.82
CA PHE A 445 -4.90 3.30 12.25
C PHE A 445 -4.76 3.78 13.69
N GLN A 446 -4.26 2.93 14.60
CA GLN A 446 -4.11 3.28 16.01
C GLN A 446 -3.17 4.46 16.19
N ALA A 447 -2.00 4.43 15.56
CA ALA A 447 -1.04 5.52 15.61
C ALA A 447 -1.67 6.86 15.19
N LEU A 448 -2.42 6.86 14.07
CA LEU A 448 -3.07 8.05 13.56
C LEU A 448 -4.25 8.49 14.45
N ILE A 449 -5.07 7.57 14.94
CA ILE A 449 -6.21 7.87 15.83
C ILE A 449 -5.72 8.42 17.17
N ASP A 450 -4.69 7.82 17.77
CA ASP A 450 -4.12 8.26 19.05
C ASP A 450 -3.56 9.68 18.95
N GLU A 451 -2.84 9.99 17.87
CA GLU A 451 -2.33 11.33 17.59
C GLU A 451 -3.48 12.35 17.46
N GLU A 452 -4.53 12.00 16.72
CA GLU A 452 -5.68 12.88 16.51
C GLU A 452 -6.55 13.04 17.77
N ILE A 453 -6.63 12.02 18.63
CA ILE A 453 -7.24 12.13 19.97
C ILE A 453 -6.48 13.15 20.80
N ALA A 454 -5.15 13.07 20.86
CA ALA A 454 -4.34 14.00 21.66
C ALA A 454 -4.53 15.46 21.21
N LYS A 455 -4.52 15.71 19.89
CA LYS A 455 -4.81 17.03 19.32
C LYS A 455 -6.22 17.51 19.65
N ALA A 456 -7.21 16.65 19.49
CA ALA A 456 -8.61 16.97 19.78
C ALA A 456 -8.84 17.25 21.28
N GLU A 457 -8.20 16.51 22.18
CA GLU A 457 -8.25 16.76 23.63
C GLU A 457 -7.66 18.13 23.97
N ALA A 458 -6.53 18.50 23.36
CA ALA A 458 -5.96 19.84 23.52
C ALA A 458 -6.91 20.95 23.04
N MET A 459 -7.60 20.76 21.91
CA MET A 459 -8.63 21.70 21.44
C MET A 459 -9.79 21.83 22.43
N VAL A 460 -10.21 20.73 23.04
CA VAL A 460 -11.28 20.71 24.05
C VAL A 460 -10.86 21.44 25.32
N VAL A 461 -9.63 21.22 25.80
CA VAL A 461 -9.04 21.96 26.92
C VAL A 461 -8.96 23.46 26.60
N ALA A 462 -8.64 23.82 25.35
CA ALA A 462 -8.64 25.20 24.87
C ALA A 462 -10.05 25.80 24.64
N GLY A 463 -11.12 25.08 24.99
CA GLY A 463 -12.50 25.58 24.99
C GLY A 463 -13.34 25.18 23.77
N THR A 464 -12.84 24.35 22.86
CA THR A 464 -13.64 23.83 21.74
C THR A 464 -14.65 22.78 22.26
N PRO A 465 -15.97 22.95 22.08
CA PRO A 465 -16.92 21.92 22.47
C PRO A 465 -16.63 20.60 21.73
N ARG A 466 -16.72 19.46 22.42
CA ARG A 466 -16.42 18.14 21.83
C ARG A 466 -17.16 17.88 20.51
N ALA A 467 -18.45 18.20 20.45
CA ALA A 467 -19.27 18.06 19.24
C ALA A 467 -18.81 18.94 18.06
N LYS A 468 -17.98 19.95 18.32
CA LYS A 468 -17.47 20.93 17.35
C LYS A 468 -16.01 20.72 16.97
N VAL A 469 -15.32 19.74 17.55
CA VAL A 469 -13.90 19.44 17.24
C VAL A 469 -13.69 19.23 15.75
N TYR A 470 -14.46 18.31 15.14
CA TYR A 470 -14.30 18.03 13.71
C TYR A 470 -14.60 19.26 12.84
N GLU A 471 -15.65 20.02 13.15
CA GLU A 471 -15.96 21.26 12.43
C GLU A 471 -14.81 22.27 12.52
N ALA A 472 -14.20 22.41 13.69
CA ALA A 472 -13.06 23.30 13.91
C ALA A 472 -11.81 22.86 13.15
N ILE A 473 -11.50 21.56 13.12
CA ILE A 473 -10.41 20.99 12.30
C ILE A 473 -10.67 21.28 10.81
N GLN A 474 -11.88 20.99 10.34
CA GLN A 474 -12.25 21.11 8.93
C GLN A 474 -12.27 22.56 8.42
N LYS A 475 -12.47 23.56 9.29
CA LYS A 475 -12.35 24.98 8.91
C LYS A 475 -10.95 25.40 8.49
N GLN A 476 -9.93 24.67 8.93
CA GLN A 476 -8.52 24.95 8.60
C GLN A 476 -7.97 23.96 7.56
N ALA A 477 -8.80 23.01 7.12
CA ALA A 477 -8.39 21.95 6.22
C ALA A 477 -8.26 22.42 4.77
N VAL A 478 -7.38 21.76 4.02
CA VAL A 478 -7.12 22.05 2.62
C VAL A 478 -8.33 21.59 1.78
N PRO A 479 -9.01 22.49 1.04
CA PRO A 479 -10.11 22.11 0.17
C PRO A 479 -9.61 21.28 -1.02
N PRO A 480 -10.46 20.43 -1.62
CA PRO A 480 -10.11 19.75 -2.87
C PRO A 480 -9.65 20.72 -3.94
N ALA A 481 -8.53 20.40 -4.58
CA ALA A 481 -8.01 21.20 -5.68
C ALA A 481 -8.98 21.18 -6.86
N LEU A 482 -9.32 22.36 -7.39
CA LEU A 482 -10.01 22.44 -8.67
C LEU A 482 -9.05 22.02 -9.79
N PRO A 483 -9.56 21.53 -10.93
CA PRO A 483 -8.72 21.31 -12.10
C PRO A 483 -7.97 22.61 -12.45
N PRO A 484 -6.71 22.52 -12.92
CA PRO A 484 -5.92 23.71 -13.22
C PRO A 484 -6.61 24.54 -14.30
N LYS A 485 -6.50 25.87 -14.20
CA LYS A 485 -6.95 26.77 -15.25
C LYS A 485 -5.86 26.95 -16.30
N VAL A 486 -6.22 26.81 -17.57
CA VAL A 486 -5.37 27.08 -18.74
C VAL A 486 -6.08 28.06 -19.67
N SER A 487 -5.30 28.82 -20.44
CA SER A 487 -5.82 29.72 -21.45
C SER A 487 -5.66 29.08 -22.83
N VAL A 488 -6.76 29.01 -23.57
CA VAL A 488 -6.78 28.62 -24.98
C VAL A 488 -7.45 29.74 -25.78
N PRO A 489 -6.96 30.05 -27.00
CA PRO A 489 -7.64 31.00 -27.87
C PRO A 489 -9.11 30.63 -28.06
N PRO A 490 -10.03 31.61 -28.19
CA PRO A 490 -11.42 31.33 -28.50
C PRO A 490 -11.51 30.56 -29.84
N PRO A 491 -12.46 29.63 -29.97
CA PRO A 491 -12.59 28.86 -31.20
C PRO A 491 -13.02 29.79 -32.36
N PRO A 492 -12.40 29.67 -33.55
CA PRO A 492 -12.78 30.47 -34.70
C PRO A 492 -14.27 30.32 -35.08
N LYS A 493 -14.83 31.37 -35.69
CA LYS A 493 -16.23 31.35 -36.17
C LYS A 493 -16.41 30.21 -37.19
N GLY A 494 -17.44 29.39 -36.98
CA GLY A 494 -17.74 28.26 -37.86
C GLY A 494 -17.04 26.95 -37.50
N HIS A 495 -16.20 26.92 -36.46
CA HIS A 495 -15.64 25.67 -35.94
C HIS A 495 -16.72 24.61 -35.65
N PRO A 496 -16.41 23.32 -35.83
CA PRO A 496 -17.34 22.26 -35.53
C PRO A 496 -17.79 22.29 -34.06
N ALA A 497 -19.10 22.38 -33.85
CA ALA A 497 -19.68 22.47 -32.52
C ALA A 497 -21.02 21.73 -32.40
N LYS A 498 -21.31 21.21 -31.20
CA LYS A 498 -22.56 20.60 -30.78
C LYS A 498 -23.08 21.31 -29.51
N GLY A 499 -24.38 21.20 -29.24
CA GLY A 499 -25.03 21.81 -28.09
C GLY A 499 -25.54 23.24 -28.34
N ALA A 500 -25.68 24.02 -27.27
CA ALA A 500 -26.27 25.35 -27.33
C ALA A 500 -25.32 26.37 -27.98
N ALA A 501 -25.72 26.98 -29.11
CA ALA A 501 -24.88 27.95 -29.81
C ALA A 501 -24.45 29.14 -28.93
N ALA A 502 -25.33 29.58 -28.01
CA ALA A 502 -25.09 30.63 -27.01
C ALA A 502 -24.91 30.07 -25.59
N GLY A 503 -24.46 28.82 -25.45
CA GLY A 503 -24.20 28.21 -24.14
C GLY A 503 -23.17 28.98 -23.34
N LYS A 504 -23.48 29.30 -22.08
CA LYS A 504 -22.56 30.00 -21.16
C LYS A 504 -21.29 29.20 -20.84
N VAL A 505 -21.35 27.88 -20.99
CA VAL A 505 -20.18 27.00 -20.83
C VAL A 505 -19.74 26.51 -22.20
N VAL A 506 -18.52 26.89 -22.58
CA VAL A 506 -17.84 26.44 -23.79
C VAL A 506 -16.78 25.43 -23.41
N ILE A 507 -16.92 24.22 -23.96
CA ILE A 507 -15.98 23.12 -23.82
C ILE A 507 -15.19 23.03 -25.13
N GLN A 508 -13.92 23.40 -25.10
CA GLN A 508 -13.01 23.16 -26.23
C GLN A 508 -12.39 21.78 -26.05
N MET A 509 -12.80 20.83 -26.87
CA MET A 509 -12.34 19.44 -26.84
C MET A 509 -11.26 19.23 -27.91
N PHE A 510 -10.03 19.02 -27.48
CA PHE A 510 -8.89 18.64 -28.31
C PHE A 510 -8.86 17.12 -28.46
N SER A 511 -8.99 16.65 -29.69
CA SER A 511 -9.27 15.25 -29.99
C SER A 511 -8.53 14.75 -31.24
N ASP A 512 -8.32 13.44 -31.26
CA ASP A 512 -7.61 12.69 -32.30
C ASP A 512 -8.49 11.50 -32.74
N PHE A 513 -8.62 11.28 -34.05
CA PHE A 513 -9.49 10.22 -34.61
C PHE A 513 -8.95 8.79 -34.46
N GLN A 514 -7.64 8.61 -34.27
CA GLN A 514 -7.02 7.33 -33.94
C GLN A 514 -6.96 7.05 -32.44
N CYS A 515 -7.25 8.04 -31.58
CA CYS A 515 -7.20 7.86 -30.14
C CYS A 515 -8.45 7.11 -29.61
N PRO A 516 -8.30 5.91 -29.01
CA PRO A 516 -9.44 5.17 -28.47
C PRO A 516 -10.11 5.87 -27.29
N TYR A 517 -9.37 6.69 -26.52
CA TYR A 517 -9.93 7.49 -25.41
C TYR A 517 -10.80 8.65 -25.92
N CYS A 518 -10.45 9.24 -27.08
CA CYS A 518 -11.27 10.26 -27.72
C CYS A 518 -12.62 9.67 -28.15
N ALA A 519 -12.59 8.49 -28.77
CA ALA A 519 -13.80 7.79 -29.18
C ALA A 519 -14.74 7.50 -27.99
N ARG A 520 -14.20 7.08 -26.83
CA ARG A 520 -15.00 6.89 -25.60
C ARG A 520 -15.62 8.18 -25.07
N SER A 521 -14.97 9.32 -25.28
CA SER A 521 -15.43 10.60 -24.73
C SER A 521 -16.61 11.20 -25.51
N VAL A 522 -16.88 10.72 -26.72
CA VAL A 522 -18.03 11.17 -27.55
C VAL A 522 -19.34 10.99 -26.77
N ALA A 523 -19.57 9.80 -26.21
CA ALA A 523 -20.77 9.51 -25.43
C ALA A 523 -20.87 10.42 -24.19
N THR A 524 -19.76 10.66 -23.49
CA THR A 524 -19.72 11.55 -22.33
C THR A 524 -20.11 12.98 -22.70
N MET A 525 -19.64 13.50 -23.84
CA MET A 525 -20.01 14.85 -24.29
C MET A 525 -21.49 14.95 -24.68
N ASP A 526 -22.03 13.94 -25.35
CA ASP A 526 -23.46 13.89 -25.69
C ASP A 526 -24.34 13.82 -24.44
N GLU A 527 -23.95 13.01 -23.44
CA GLU A 527 -24.62 12.96 -22.14
C GLU A 527 -24.52 14.27 -21.38
N LEU A 528 -23.39 14.96 -21.46
CA LEU A 528 -23.20 16.25 -20.82
C LEU A 528 -24.08 17.34 -21.44
N ILE A 529 -24.20 17.38 -22.76
CA ILE A 529 -25.12 18.30 -23.46
C ILE A 529 -26.57 18.03 -23.02
N LYS A 530 -26.97 16.76 -22.92
CA LYS A 530 -28.31 16.36 -22.45
C LYS A 530 -28.56 16.75 -20.99
N ALA A 531 -27.54 16.62 -20.13
CA ALA A 531 -27.64 16.94 -18.70
C ALA A 531 -27.75 18.45 -18.43
N PHE A 532 -27.29 19.31 -19.35
CA PHE A 532 -27.31 20.77 -19.20
C PHE A 532 -27.96 21.46 -20.42
N PRO A 533 -29.27 21.25 -20.64
CA PRO A 533 -29.96 21.76 -21.82
C PRO A 533 -29.86 23.29 -21.88
N GLY A 534 -29.49 23.81 -23.06
CA GLY A 534 -29.34 25.25 -23.32
C GLY A 534 -28.10 25.92 -22.71
N LYS A 535 -27.26 25.18 -21.98
CA LYS A 535 -26.15 25.78 -21.20
C LYS A 535 -24.75 25.45 -21.74
N VAL A 536 -24.58 24.29 -22.37
CA VAL A 536 -23.26 23.78 -22.80
C VAL A 536 -23.12 23.84 -24.32
N ARG A 537 -21.97 24.34 -24.78
CA ARG A 537 -21.47 24.28 -26.14
C ARG A 537 -20.19 23.47 -26.17
N VAL A 538 -20.15 22.37 -26.93
CA VAL A 538 -18.93 21.58 -27.14
C VAL A 538 -18.36 21.93 -28.50
N VAL A 539 -17.10 22.34 -28.56
CA VAL A 539 -16.37 22.67 -29.78
C VAL A 539 -15.28 21.63 -29.98
N PHE A 540 -15.26 21.01 -31.16
CA PHE A 540 -14.22 20.07 -31.54
C PHE A 540 -13.00 20.83 -32.05
N ARG A 541 -11.82 20.45 -31.57
CA ARG A 541 -10.51 20.95 -32.03
C ARG A 541 -9.60 19.77 -32.30
N HIS A 542 -8.84 19.84 -33.38
CA HIS A 542 -7.96 18.76 -33.78
C HIS A 542 -6.64 18.77 -32.99
N LEU A 543 -6.23 17.63 -32.45
CA LEU A 543 -4.89 17.41 -31.92
C LEU A 543 -4.35 16.04 -32.37
N PRO A 544 -4.01 15.86 -33.66
CA PRO A 544 -3.39 14.63 -34.14
C PRO A 544 -2.06 14.38 -33.43
N LEU A 545 -1.88 13.19 -32.85
CA LEU A 545 -0.68 12.83 -32.12
C LEU A 545 0.39 12.26 -33.07
N PRO A 546 1.69 12.53 -32.87
CA PRO A 546 2.74 12.11 -33.81
C PRO A 546 2.87 10.59 -34.01
N PHE A 547 2.43 9.79 -33.03
CA PHE A 547 2.44 8.33 -33.09
C PHE A 547 1.15 7.74 -33.68
N HIS A 548 0.23 8.59 -34.13
CA HIS A 548 -1.00 8.24 -34.85
C HIS A 548 -0.85 8.67 -36.33
N PRO A 549 -0.38 7.79 -37.22
CA PRO A 549 0.03 8.16 -38.58
C PRO A 549 -1.10 8.68 -39.48
N GLU A 550 -2.33 8.21 -39.26
CA GLU A 550 -3.52 8.56 -40.05
C GLU A 550 -4.32 9.73 -39.45
N ALA A 551 -4.07 10.10 -38.18
CA ALA A 551 -4.89 11.06 -37.45
C ALA A 551 -4.91 12.46 -38.11
N GLN A 552 -3.78 12.87 -38.68
CA GLN A 552 -3.68 14.15 -39.37
C GLN A 552 -4.55 14.16 -40.64
N LEU A 553 -4.49 13.10 -41.45
CA LEU A 553 -5.27 13.02 -42.68
C LEU A 553 -6.78 12.86 -42.38
N ALA A 554 -7.11 12.10 -41.34
CA ALA A 554 -8.47 11.98 -40.82
C ALA A 554 -9.04 13.33 -40.33
N ALA A 555 -8.24 14.14 -39.64
CA ALA A 555 -8.62 15.49 -39.24
C ALA A 555 -8.92 16.38 -40.47
N GLU A 556 -8.03 16.40 -41.46
CA GLU A 556 -8.22 17.15 -42.70
C GLU A 556 -9.46 16.69 -43.49
N ALA A 557 -9.74 15.39 -43.50
CA ALA A 557 -10.94 14.82 -44.12
C ALA A 557 -12.24 15.34 -43.46
N THR A 558 -12.28 15.46 -42.14
CA THR A 558 -13.44 16.05 -41.45
C THR A 558 -13.61 17.54 -41.72
N MET A 559 -12.51 18.27 -41.91
CA MET A 559 -12.54 19.68 -42.28
C MET A 559 -12.99 19.89 -43.74
N GLU A 560 -12.67 18.97 -44.65
CA GLU A 560 -13.26 19.00 -46.00
C GLU A 560 -14.77 18.68 -45.96
N ALA A 561 -15.20 17.74 -45.13
CA ALA A 561 -16.62 17.48 -44.92
C ALA A 561 -17.35 18.72 -44.38
N LEU A 562 -16.71 19.48 -43.46
CA LEU A 562 -17.19 20.78 -42.98
C LEU A 562 -17.28 21.80 -44.13
N ALA A 563 -16.27 21.88 -44.99
CA ALA A 563 -16.22 22.83 -46.10
C ALA A 563 -17.25 22.55 -47.21
N GLN A 564 -17.64 21.29 -47.41
CA GLN A 564 -18.64 20.90 -48.42
C GLN A 564 -20.08 20.97 -47.91
N GLN A 565 -20.33 20.51 -46.68
CA GLN A 565 -21.69 20.29 -46.17
C GLN A 565 -21.94 20.96 -44.79
N GLY A 566 -21.05 21.84 -44.34
CA GLY A 566 -21.18 22.56 -43.08
C GLY A 566 -21.11 21.64 -41.85
N GLN A 567 -21.69 22.09 -40.73
CA GLN A 567 -21.67 21.36 -39.44
C GLN A 567 -22.21 19.93 -39.57
N ALA A 568 -23.25 19.73 -40.40
CA ALA A 568 -23.81 18.42 -40.65
C ALA A 568 -22.80 17.49 -41.35
N GLY A 569 -22.03 18.00 -42.30
CA GLY A 569 -20.95 17.25 -42.96
C GLY A 569 -19.87 16.80 -41.99
N PHE A 570 -19.36 17.73 -41.18
CA PHE A 570 -18.36 17.42 -40.16
C PHE A 570 -18.82 16.29 -39.23
N TRP A 571 -20.02 16.42 -38.64
CA TRP A 571 -20.48 15.45 -37.64
C TRP A 571 -20.79 14.08 -38.25
N LYS A 572 -21.30 14.01 -39.49
CA LYS A 572 -21.46 12.74 -40.20
C LYS A 572 -20.13 12.04 -40.44
N MET A 573 -19.09 12.78 -40.83
CA MET A 573 -17.75 12.23 -41.03
C MET A 573 -17.13 11.82 -39.68
N HIS A 574 -17.14 12.72 -38.70
CA HIS A 574 -16.69 12.48 -37.31
C HIS A 574 -17.24 11.18 -36.73
N ASP A 575 -18.58 11.02 -36.76
CA ASP A 575 -19.24 9.87 -36.16
C ASP A 575 -18.83 8.56 -36.87
N ARG A 576 -18.56 8.60 -38.18
CA ARG A 576 -18.07 7.45 -38.93
C ARG A 576 -16.63 7.09 -38.60
N LEU A 577 -15.75 8.08 -38.54
CA LEU A 577 -14.33 7.86 -38.22
C LEU A 577 -14.15 7.28 -36.82
N PHE A 578 -14.96 7.69 -35.83
CA PHE A 578 -14.92 7.09 -34.49
C PHE A 578 -15.62 5.74 -34.38
N LYS A 579 -16.70 5.51 -35.15
CA LYS A 579 -17.41 4.21 -35.16
C LYS A 579 -16.52 3.06 -35.66
N ALA A 580 -15.46 3.39 -36.41
CA ALA A 580 -14.54 2.43 -36.96
C ALA A 580 -13.67 1.70 -35.91
N HIS A 581 -13.28 2.37 -34.81
CA HIS A 581 -12.35 1.88 -33.76
C HIS A 581 -11.12 1.08 -34.26
N ASP A 582 -10.75 1.24 -35.53
CA ASP A 582 -9.71 0.50 -36.22
C ASP A 582 -8.91 1.49 -37.06
N ALA A 583 -7.60 1.59 -36.76
CA ALA A 583 -6.68 2.44 -37.49
C ALA A 583 -6.62 2.07 -38.98
N ALA A 584 -6.88 0.82 -39.35
CA ALA A 584 -6.93 0.37 -40.74
C ALA A 584 -8.11 0.98 -41.52
N ASN A 585 -9.07 1.62 -40.84
CA ASN A 585 -10.23 2.27 -41.45
C ASN A 585 -10.09 3.80 -41.51
N LEU A 586 -8.87 4.31 -41.32
CA LEU A 586 -8.54 5.73 -41.40
C LEU A 586 -7.48 6.03 -42.46
N ASP A 587 -7.02 5.01 -43.18
CA ASP A 587 -6.14 5.20 -44.33
C ASP A 587 -6.82 6.00 -45.44
N ARG A 588 -6.03 6.44 -46.42
CA ARG A 588 -6.53 7.26 -47.53
C ARG A 588 -7.74 6.65 -48.25
N ALA A 589 -7.71 5.34 -48.53
CA ALA A 589 -8.78 4.67 -49.26
C ALA A 589 -10.07 4.61 -48.44
N ALA A 590 -9.95 4.31 -47.14
CA ALA A 590 -11.07 4.31 -46.21
C ALA A 590 -11.69 5.71 -46.07
N LEU A 591 -10.88 6.77 -45.96
CA LEU A 591 -11.37 8.16 -45.90
C LEU A 591 -12.19 8.54 -47.14
N GLU A 592 -11.75 8.14 -48.34
CA GLU A 592 -12.50 8.36 -49.58
C GLU A 592 -13.83 7.57 -49.62
N GLN A 593 -13.84 6.34 -49.11
CA GLN A 593 -15.07 5.55 -48.97
C GLN A 593 -16.06 6.19 -48.00
N HIS A 594 -15.58 6.69 -46.85
CA HIS A 594 -16.40 7.39 -45.88
C HIS A 594 -16.99 8.68 -46.46
N ALA A 595 -16.18 9.45 -47.20
CA ALA A 595 -16.59 10.67 -47.89
C ALA A 595 -17.68 10.40 -48.94
N ALA A 596 -17.47 9.41 -49.81
CA ALA A 596 -18.44 9.02 -50.83
C ALA A 596 -19.79 8.61 -50.21
N SER A 597 -19.75 7.85 -49.12
CA SER A 597 -20.97 7.33 -48.50
C SER A 597 -21.71 8.36 -47.61
N ILE A 598 -21.15 9.55 -47.34
CA ILE A 598 -21.92 10.71 -46.84
C ILE A 598 -22.30 11.70 -47.96
N GLY A 599 -22.00 11.36 -49.22
CA GLY A 599 -22.33 12.17 -50.39
C GLY A 599 -21.45 13.41 -50.56
N LEU A 600 -20.16 13.34 -50.17
CA LEU A 600 -19.19 14.37 -50.55
C LEU A 600 -18.84 14.26 -52.04
N ASP A 601 -18.48 15.38 -52.65
CA ASP A 601 -17.84 15.39 -53.97
C ASP A 601 -16.47 14.72 -53.87
N ALA A 602 -16.37 13.52 -54.45
CA ALA A 602 -15.19 12.67 -54.34
C ALA A 602 -13.95 13.29 -54.99
N ALA A 603 -14.10 13.97 -56.14
CA ALA A 603 -12.97 14.58 -56.85
C ALA A 603 -12.43 15.78 -56.07
N ARG A 604 -13.32 16.62 -55.53
CA ARG A 604 -12.96 17.73 -54.65
C ARG A 604 -12.32 17.23 -53.36
N PHE A 605 -12.86 16.17 -52.76
CA PHE A 605 -12.34 15.59 -51.52
C PHE A 605 -10.94 15.02 -51.69
N ALA A 606 -10.73 14.19 -52.73
CA ALA A 606 -9.41 13.63 -53.04
C ALA A 606 -8.37 14.73 -53.26
N ARG A 607 -8.70 15.76 -54.07
CA ARG A 607 -7.83 16.91 -54.30
C ARG A 607 -7.49 17.65 -52.99
N ALA A 608 -8.48 17.88 -52.13
CA ALA A 608 -8.26 18.57 -50.86
C ALA A 608 -7.28 17.82 -49.94
N LEU A 609 -7.34 16.48 -49.95
CA LEU A 609 -6.40 15.63 -49.20
C LEU A 609 -5.02 15.54 -49.86
N ASP A 610 -4.93 15.54 -51.19
CA ASP A 610 -3.65 15.56 -51.92
C ASP A 610 -2.90 16.88 -51.69
N GLU A 611 -3.62 18.00 -51.78
CA GLU A 611 -3.10 19.35 -51.62
C GLU A 611 -2.96 19.77 -50.15
N ARG A 612 -3.42 18.94 -49.20
CA ARG A 612 -3.41 19.23 -47.76
C ARG A 612 -4.12 20.56 -47.43
N THR A 613 -5.23 20.82 -48.11
CA THR A 613 -5.97 22.11 -48.07
C THR A 613 -6.29 22.56 -46.64
N HIS A 614 -6.61 21.62 -45.74
CA HIS A 614 -7.05 21.91 -44.37
C HIS A 614 -5.94 21.80 -43.32
N ARG A 615 -4.71 21.46 -43.73
CA ARG A 615 -3.60 21.20 -42.81
C ARG A 615 -3.32 22.36 -41.87
N ALA A 616 -3.31 23.59 -42.39
CA ALA A 616 -3.03 24.78 -41.58
C ALA A 616 -4.07 24.99 -40.46
N ALA A 617 -5.35 24.68 -40.73
CA ALA A 617 -6.40 24.78 -39.71
C ALA A 617 -6.23 23.72 -38.62
N VAL A 618 -5.88 22.49 -39.00
CA VAL A 618 -5.59 21.39 -38.08
C VAL A 618 -4.35 21.70 -37.23
N GLU A 619 -3.28 22.21 -37.82
CA GLU A 619 -2.06 22.61 -37.12
C GLU A 619 -2.29 23.78 -36.16
N ALA A 620 -3.17 24.72 -36.52
CA ALA A 620 -3.55 25.83 -35.63
C ALA A 620 -4.32 25.36 -34.39
N ASP A 621 -5.18 24.34 -34.50
CA ASP A 621 -5.80 23.70 -33.34
C ASP A 621 -4.78 22.98 -32.46
N ALA A 622 -3.86 22.24 -33.08
CA ALA A 622 -2.82 21.54 -32.35
C ALA A 622 -1.88 22.52 -31.61
N GLU A 623 -1.60 23.67 -32.20
CA GLU A 623 -0.80 24.73 -31.57
C GLU A 623 -1.55 25.42 -30.42
N ALA A 624 -2.86 25.63 -30.55
CA ALA A 624 -3.69 26.13 -29.45
C ALA A 624 -3.68 25.17 -28.25
N ALA A 625 -3.63 23.85 -28.49
CA ALA A 625 -3.44 22.86 -27.42
C ALA A 625 -2.04 22.93 -26.80
N ARG A 626 -0.98 22.90 -27.62
CA ARG A 626 0.42 22.94 -27.15
C ARG A 626 0.74 24.18 -26.33
N SER A 627 0.31 25.36 -26.80
CA SER A 627 0.49 26.63 -26.07
C SER A 627 -0.22 26.69 -24.72
N ALA A 628 -1.26 25.86 -24.54
CA ALA A 628 -1.96 25.69 -23.27
C ALA A 628 -1.41 24.51 -22.42
N GLY A 629 -0.31 23.88 -22.84
CA GLY A 629 0.29 22.73 -22.15
C GLY A 629 -0.47 21.41 -22.36
N ILE A 630 -1.38 21.33 -23.32
CA ILE A 630 -2.17 20.14 -23.62
C ILE A 630 -1.39 19.29 -24.63
N THR A 631 -0.75 18.22 -24.13
CA THR A 631 0.14 17.36 -24.94
C THR A 631 -0.46 16.00 -25.30
N GLY A 632 -1.67 15.70 -24.82
CA GLY A 632 -2.35 14.42 -25.04
C GLY A 632 -3.84 14.58 -25.29
N THR A 633 -4.46 13.53 -25.84
CA THR A 633 -5.88 13.50 -26.17
C THR A 633 -6.64 12.37 -25.46
N PRO A 634 -7.92 12.57 -25.12
CA PRO A 634 -8.67 13.81 -25.28
C PRO A 634 -8.28 14.83 -24.19
N GLY A 635 -8.20 16.10 -24.57
CA GLY A 635 -8.01 17.23 -23.66
C GLY A 635 -9.22 18.16 -23.72
N PHE A 636 -9.70 18.65 -22.59
CA PHE A 636 -10.88 19.51 -22.54
C PHE A 636 -10.58 20.79 -21.77
N VAL A 637 -10.93 21.94 -22.35
CA VAL A 637 -10.91 23.22 -21.63
C VAL A 637 -12.34 23.73 -21.48
N ILE A 638 -12.82 23.77 -20.25
CA ILE A 638 -14.20 24.13 -19.86
C ILE A 638 -14.16 25.50 -19.20
N ASN A 639 -14.43 26.58 -19.94
CA ASN A 639 -14.28 27.96 -19.47
C ASN A 639 -12.95 28.21 -18.72
N GLY A 640 -11.86 27.66 -19.25
CA GLY A 640 -10.51 27.74 -18.67
C GLY A 640 -10.12 26.55 -17.81
N TYR A 641 -11.04 25.74 -17.27
CA TYR A 641 -10.67 24.55 -16.50
C TYR A 641 -10.19 23.41 -17.41
N LEU A 642 -8.96 22.93 -17.21
CA LEU A 642 -8.41 21.79 -17.93
C LEU A 642 -8.89 20.47 -17.30
N VAL A 643 -9.56 19.65 -18.09
CA VAL A 643 -9.84 18.24 -17.77
C VAL A 643 -9.07 17.40 -18.77
N SER A 644 -8.15 16.56 -18.28
CA SER A 644 -7.29 15.73 -19.12
C SER A 644 -7.77 14.28 -19.16
N GLY A 645 -7.79 13.69 -20.36
CA GLY A 645 -8.17 12.30 -20.61
C GLY A 645 -9.67 12.04 -20.61
N ALA A 646 -10.03 10.81 -20.97
CA ALA A 646 -11.42 10.34 -20.93
C ALA A 646 -11.85 10.10 -19.47
N GLN A 647 -12.38 11.15 -18.84
CA GLN A 647 -12.83 11.14 -17.44
C GLN A 647 -14.31 10.74 -17.31
N PRO A 648 -14.76 10.27 -16.14
CA PRO A 648 -16.17 9.98 -15.89
C PRO A 648 -17.09 11.20 -16.04
N LEU A 649 -18.34 11.01 -16.47
CA LEU A 649 -19.33 12.07 -16.68
C LEU A 649 -19.50 12.99 -15.45
N ARG A 650 -19.49 12.43 -14.23
CA ARG A 650 -19.65 13.19 -12.97
C ARG A 650 -18.59 14.30 -12.81
N LYS A 651 -17.34 14.02 -13.19
CA LYS A 651 -16.25 15.01 -13.16
C LYS A 651 -16.55 16.17 -14.11
N PHE A 652 -17.03 15.89 -15.32
CA PHE A 652 -17.48 16.92 -16.25
C PHE A 652 -18.67 17.72 -15.72
N LYS A 653 -19.71 17.05 -15.18
CA LYS A 653 -20.87 17.72 -14.58
C LYS A 653 -20.44 18.69 -13.48
N LYS A 654 -19.49 18.31 -12.63
CA LYS A 654 -18.94 19.18 -11.58
C LYS A 654 -18.28 20.43 -12.18
N VAL A 655 -17.37 20.27 -13.14
CA VAL A 655 -16.66 21.40 -13.74
C VAL A 655 -17.62 22.32 -14.50
N VAL A 656 -18.62 21.77 -15.19
CA VAL A 656 -19.68 22.55 -15.84
C VAL A 656 -20.51 23.34 -14.80
N ARG A 657 -20.92 22.72 -13.69
CA ARG A 657 -21.62 23.43 -12.60
C ARG A 657 -20.78 24.59 -12.05
N ARG A 658 -19.48 24.38 -11.86
CA ARG A 658 -18.55 25.42 -11.43
C ARG A 658 -18.44 26.56 -12.45
N ALA A 659 -18.22 26.22 -13.71
CA ALA A 659 -18.14 27.20 -14.79
C ALA A 659 -19.45 28.01 -14.92
N LEU A 660 -20.62 27.36 -14.75
CA LEU A 660 -21.91 28.04 -14.72
C LEU A 660 -22.06 29.00 -13.54
N SER A 661 -21.59 28.61 -12.35
CA SER A 661 -21.66 29.50 -11.18
C SER A 661 -20.76 30.72 -11.30
N GLU A 662 -19.65 30.62 -12.05
CA GLU A 662 -18.74 31.75 -12.32
C GLU A 662 -19.21 32.64 -13.48
N ALA A 663 -20.08 32.12 -14.37
CA ALA A 663 -20.59 32.82 -15.54
C ALA A 663 -21.98 33.47 -15.33
N ASN A 664 -22.54 33.35 -14.12
CA ASN A 664 -23.74 34.05 -13.67
C ASN A 664 -23.33 35.17 -12.72
#